data_AF-S3CA57-F1
#
_entry.id   AF-S3CA57-F1
#
_cell.length_a   1.000
_cell.length_b   1.000
_cell.length_c   1.000
_cell.angle_alpha   90.00
_cell.angle_beta   90.00
_cell.angle_gamma   90.00
#
_symmetry.space_group_name_H-M   'P 1'
#
loop_
_entity.id
_entity.type
_entity.pdbx_description
1 polymer ?
#
loop_
_entity_poly.entity_id
_entity_poly.type
_entity_poly.pdbx_seq_one_letter_code
_entity_poly.pdbx_strand_id
1 'polypeptide(L)'
;MSHLLVYGAAGYTGRMICEHVKKLGIDFTIAGATESKLQQLSLSLHVPYIVFGLGDAATVDRSLAGFNVLLNCAGPFAKTAAPLVAACIRSRTHYLDISAELDTYRLAEALDVEAIAAGVMLLPGCGGSVAMLGCLSGHAVERARDPVRIDVALQVSGSMSRGSARSAAGSEPAGLRRTGGILEVQHGAAGATQAFDFDDGRGPASCFVFPLPDLITIWRSTGVANIATFVLATNVSLQGGDESYRSALPDGPTAAELEAHPYHAVAEVTGADGTVHRSVLHTVNGYSFTALASAEAARRVAGGEARAGFQTPALLFGNGFVETIAESSLVRHEVRCANGPTTFLRQKACLTCARSKLRCDLQRPQCGRCERRTLLCEYASPPESSGPLSCPASQQAMPAADLPSTSGSARLPVERPRSERLMPPVGNPRLEISEERRQVLLGTASAMAGPDSTARSTVHFVIRVLLSWPRRMAAYGFGHLPPIIHRLQLESGVPATLASCCTLAKMWADHEEGSRGLVERTVLQEIRRILDQRVSHGEMDLLADAQALVLLLIIALYGFGYASMAPDPRHPQLLVDAWDVKQRLAATGLFLAEEVDGTVPPWRRWAAVSAKRRTVLALQHLEWTWSMLHGYPVLSCFELGALPAPAAGHIWQAAEEQVWKNHYSNWLWQWRHGSYKMAELFRVNSEGRLDDRSEMWLADADEYGVVLMAESESTGKPQLFR
;
A
#
# COMPACT_ATOMS: atom_id res chain seq x y z
N MET A 1 22.47 25.54 30.08
CA MET A 1 21.36 24.66 30.47
C MET A 1 20.74 24.18 29.17
N SER A 2 20.43 22.90 29.05
CA SER A 2 19.83 22.37 27.82
C SER A 2 18.35 22.70 27.81
N HIS A 3 17.89 23.50 26.84
CA HIS A 3 16.48 23.90 26.76
C HIS A 3 15.73 22.96 25.80
N LEU A 4 14.62 22.40 26.29
CA LEU A 4 13.71 21.53 25.53
C LEU A 4 12.60 22.37 24.87
N LEU A 5 12.35 22.13 23.59
CA LEU A 5 11.17 22.63 22.88
C LEU A 5 10.22 21.46 22.59
N VAL A 6 8.96 21.59 23.00
CA VAL A 6 7.92 20.59 22.69
C VAL A 6 6.99 21.14 21.61
N TYR A 7 7.10 20.66 20.37
CA TYR A 7 6.26 21.08 19.25
C TYR A 7 5.01 20.19 19.14
N GLY A 8 3.83 20.76 18.92
CA GLY A 8 2.56 20.01 19.00
C GLY A 8 2.06 19.83 20.44
N ALA A 9 2.55 20.62 21.38
CA ALA A 9 2.27 20.52 22.81
C ALA A 9 0.77 20.58 23.16
N ALA A 10 -0.04 21.29 22.37
CA ALA A 10 -1.47 21.43 22.60
C ALA A 10 -2.31 20.21 22.17
N GLY A 11 -1.73 19.22 21.48
CA GLY A 11 -2.40 17.97 21.13
C GLY A 11 -2.61 17.05 22.33
N TYR A 12 -3.47 16.03 22.19
CA TYR A 12 -3.79 15.11 23.29
C TYR A 12 -2.55 14.51 23.97
N THR A 13 -1.72 13.78 23.23
CA THR A 13 -0.48 13.19 23.77
C THR A 13 0.56 14.26 24.14
N GLY A 14 0.62 15.36 23.38
CA GLY A 14 1.53 16.48 23.66
C GLY A 14 1.30 17.10 25.03
N ARG A 15 0.03 17.26 25.46
CA ARG A 15 -0.31 17.79 26.79
C ARG A 15 0.12 16.84 27.89
N MET A 16 -0.16 15.55 27.75
CA MET A 16 0.28 14.52 28.71
C MET A 16 1.81 14.54 28.87
N ILE A 17 2.55 14.61 27.76
CA ILE A 17 4.01 14.73 27.76
C ILE A 17 4.45 15.98 28.53
N CYS A 18 3.86 17.15 28.24
CA CYS A 18 4.22 18.40 28.90
C CYS A 18 3.97 18.35 30.42
N GLU A 19 2.89 17.70 30.86
CA GLU A 19 2.63 17.49 32.29
C GLU A 19 3.70 16.61 32.95
N HIS A 20 4.14 15.54 32.28
CA HIS A 20 5.21 14.68 32.80
C HIS A 20 6.58 15.37 32.77
N VAL A 21 6.92 16.09 31.71
CA VAL A 21 8.14 16.91 31.61
C VAL A 21 8.19 17.93 32.76
N LYS A 22 7.05 18.59 33.07
CA LYS A 22 6.94 19.51 34.21
C LYS A 22 7.18 18.80 35.54
N LYS A 23 6.58 17.62 35.75
CA LYS A 23 6.77 16.81 36.97
C LYS A 23 8.22 16.37 37.16
N LEU A 24 8.95 16.14 36.06
CA LEU A 24 10.38 15.81 36.07
C LEU A 24 11.29 17.02 36.33
N GLY A 25 10.74 18.23 36.45
CA GLY A 25 11.49 19.45 36.73
C GLY A 25 12.37 19.93 35.58
N ILE A 26 12.07 19.51 34.35
CA ILE A 26 12.80 19.92 33.15
C ILE A 26 12.35 21.34 32.76
N ASP A 27 13.30 22.20 32.41
CA ASP A 27 13.00 23.51 31.83
C ASP A 27 12.65 23.35 30.35
N PHE A 28 11.46 23.79 29.95
CA PHE A 28 10.95 23.60 28.60
C PHE A 28 10.02 24.71 28.13
N THR A 29 9.98 24.86 26.82
CA THR A 29 9.07 25.76 26.09
C THR A 29 8.10 24.93 25.25
N ILE A 30 6.84 25.34 25.18
CA ILE A 30 5.84 24.69 24.33
C ILE A 30 5.68 25.42 23.00
N ALA A 31 5.44 24.69 21.91
CA ALA A 31 5.28 25.27 20.59
C ALA A 31 4.22 24.58 19.72
N GLY A 32 3.78 25.30 18.69
CA GLY A 32 2.80 24.83 17.72
C GLY A 32 2.19 25.96 16.88
N ALA A 33 1.26 25.60 16.00
CA ALA A 33 0.67 26.52 15.04
C ALA A 33 -0.54 27.32 15.55
N THR A 34 -1.15 26.95 16.68
CA THR A 34 -2.39 27.55 17.18
C THR A 34 -2.16 28.28 18.50
N GLU A 35 -2.05 29.61 18.44
CA GLU A 35 -1.74 30.45 19.60
C GLU A 35 -2.72 30.27 20.76
N SER A 36 -4.03 30.32 20.51
CA SER A 36 -5.05 30.24 21.57
C SER A 36 -4.92 28.98 22.44
N LYS A 37 -4.61 27.83 21.83
CA LYS A 37 -4.40 26.57 22.55
C LYS A 37 -3.09 26.56 23.34
N LEU A 38 -2.03 27.15 22.79
CA LEU A 38 -0.74 27.25 23.47
C LEU A 38 -0.80 28.20 24.65
N GLN A 39 -1.48 29.34 24.51
CA GLN A 39 -1.66 30.29 25.60
C GLN A 39 -2.39 29.63 26.79
N GLN A 40 -3.47 28.87 26.52
CA GLN A 40 -4.19 28.15 27.57
C GLN A 40 -3.31 27.11 28.29
N LEU A 41 -2.52 26.34 27.56
CA LEU A 41 -1.61 25.33 28.13
C LEU A 41 -0.43 25.96 28.87
N SER A 42 0.10 27.08 28.35
CA SER A 42 1.16 27.87 28.97
C SER A 42 0.72 28.38 30.34
N LEU A 43 -0.50 28.91 30.43
CA LEU A 43 -1.08 29.39 31.69
C LEU A 43 -1.29 28.25 32.70
N SER A 44 -1.72 27.07 32.27
CA SER A 44 -1.91 25.94 33.20
C SER A 44 -0.59 25.38 33.71
N LEU A 45 0.41 25.22 32.84
CA LEU A 45 1.71 24.63 33.19
C LEU A 45 2.75 25.64 33.71
N HIS A 46 2.46 26.93 33.60
CA HIS A 46 3.38 28.03 33.91
C HIS A 46 4.72 27.86 33.19
N VAL A 47 4.67 27.82 31.85
CA VAL A 47 5.83 27.65 30.95
C VAL A 47 5.72 28.58 29.75
N PRO A 48 6.84 29.04 29.17
CA PRO A 48 6.82 29.88 27.97
C PRO A 48 6.27 29.14 26.74
N TYR A 49 5.74 29.89 25.77
CA TYR A 49 5.29 29.34 24.49
C TYR A 49 5.81 30.11 23.28
N ILE A 50 5.95 29.41 22.13
CA ILE A 50 6.33 29.98 20.83
C ILE A 50 5.31 29.52 19.77
N VAL A 51 4.79 30.46 18.99
CA VAL A 51 3.85 30.16 17.90
C VAL A 51 4.59 30.16 16.58
N PHE A 52 4.58 29.03 15.88
CA PHE A 52 5.07 28.95 14.50
C PHE A 52 4.45 27.77 13.75
N GLY A 53 4.33 27.94 12.43
CA GLY A 53 3.97 26.86 11.50
C GLY A 53 5.20 26.33 10.77
N LEU A 54 5.02 25.24 10.02
CA LEU A 54 6.11 24.56 9.29
C LEU A 54 6.23 24.98 7.81
N GLY A 55 5.47 25.99 7.38
CA GLY A 55 5.45 26.44 5.98
C GLY A 55 6.62 27.34 5.57
N ASP A 56 7.41 27.84 6.53
CA ASP A 56 8.59 28.67 6.27
C ASP A 56 9.79 28.16 7.08
N ALA A 57 10.78 27.61 6.38
CA ALA A 57 11.99 27.05 6.97
C ALA A 57 12.77 28.09 7.80
N ALA A 58 12.80 29.36 7.38
CA ALA A 58 13.53 30.40 8.11
C ALA A 58 12.87 30.72 9.45
N THR A 59 11.55 30.66 9.52
CA THR A 59 10.81 30.81 10.77
C THR A 59 11.06 29.63 11.71
N VAL A 60 11.06 28.39 11.19
CA VAL A 60 11.38 27.20 12.00
C VAL A 60 12.80 27.32 12.56
N ASP A 61 13.79 27.68 11.73
CA ASP A 61 15.19 27.81 12.16
C ASP A 61 15.36 28.86 13.27
N ARG A 62 14.72 30.04 13.13
CA ARG A 62 14.72 31.06 14.19
C ARG A 62 14.03 30.57 15.47
N SER A 63 12.99 29.76 15.34
CA SER A 63 12.21 29.25 16.49
C SER A 63 12.94 28.14 17.25
N LEU A 64 13.84 27.41 16.59
CA LEU A 64 14.73 26.43 17.22
C LEU A 64 15.99 27.05 17.82
N ALA A 65 16.29 28.32 17.54
CA ALA A 65 17.48 28.97 18.04
C ALA A 65 17.49 28.99 19.58
N GLY A 66 18.58 28.48 20.17
CA GLY A 66 18.77 28.42 21.62
C GLY A 66 18.21 27.16 22.31
N PHE A 67 17.58 26.25 21.57
CA PHE A 67 17.18 24.94 22.07
C PHE A 67 18.21 23.87 21.71
N ASN A 68 18.31 22.85 22.56
CA ASN A 68 19.23 21.71 22.33
C ASN A 68 18.48 20.44 21.97
N VAL A 69 17.20 20.37 22.34
CA VAL A 69 16.34 19.22 22.09
C VAL A 69 14.98 19.71 21.60
N LEU A 70 14.52 19.14 20.50
CA LEU A 70 13.16 19.28 19.99
C LEU A 70 12.44 17.95 20.19
N LEU A 71 11.30 17.97 20.88
CA LEU A 71 10.37 16.85 20.94
C LEU A 71 9.13 17.16 20.09
N ASN A 72 9.00 16.48 18.96
CA ASN A 72 7.86 16.60 18.05
C ASN A 72 6.71 15.67 18.47
N CYS A 73 5.60 16.28 18.87
CA CYS A 73 4.35 15.62 19.23
C CYS A 73 3.23 15.91 18.21
N ALA A 74 3.54 16.53 17.08
CA ALA A 74 2.55 16.96 16.08
C ALA A 74 2.42 15.94 14.93
N GLY A 75 1.40 15.06 15.00
CA GLY A 75 1.00 14.21 13.88
C GLY A 75 0.08 14.94 12.86
N PRO A 76 -0.02 14.47 11.60
CA PRO A 76 0.67 13.30 11.03
C PRO A 76 2.16 13.58 10.76
N PHE A 77 3.02 12.64 11.14
CA PHE A 77 4.48 12.81 11.13
C PHE A 77 5.05 12.84 9.72
N ALA A 78 4.40 12.20 8.75
CA ALA A 78 4.69 12.35 7.32
C ALA A 78 4.75 13.83 6.85
N LYS A 79 4.08 14.76 7.56
CA LYS A 79 4.09 16.20 7.24
C LYS A 79 4.99 17.04 8.16
N THR A 80 5.27 16.56 9.37
CA THR A 80 5.95 17.38 10.39
C THR A 80 7.39 16.95 10.61
N ALA A 81 7.73 15.67 10.39
CA ALA A 81 9.07 15.15 10.66
C ALA A 81 10.13 15.76 9.74
N ALA A 82 9.95 15.68 8.42
CA ALA A 82 10.91 16.19 7.44
C ALA A 82 11.34 17.66 7.66
N PRO A 83 10.41 18.65 7.77
CA PRO A 83 10.80 20.04 7.97
C PRO A 83 11.49 20.27 9.33
N LEU A 84 11.06 19.56 10.38
CA LEU A 84 11.64 19.70 11.72
C LEU A 84 13.01 19.02 11.85
N VAL A 85 13.19 17.82 11.28
CA VAL A 85 14.48 17.11 11.23
C VAL A 85 15.51 17.96 10.48
N ALA A 86 15.14 18.49 9.31
CA ALA A 86 16.03 19.34 8.53
C ALA A 86 16.44 20.61 9.31
N ALA A 87 15.50 21.24 10.02
CA ALA A 87 15.79 22.39 10.86
C ALA A 87 16.65 22.03 12.08
N CYS A 88 16.43 20.87 12.69
CA CYS A 88 17.25 20.32 13.76
C CYS A 88 18.70 20.12 13.33
N ILE A 89 18.94 19.53 12.15
CA ILE A 89 20.28 19.36 11.57
C ILE A 89 20.96 20.72 11.36
N ARG A 90 20.26 21.70 10.75
CA ARG A 90 20.83 23.05 10.54
C ARG A 90 21.13 23.80 11.83
N SER A 91 20.24 23.70 12.82
CA SER A 91 20.36 24.40 14.11
C SER A 91 21.24 23.68 15.14
N ARG A 92 21.69 22.46 14.83
CA ARG A 92 22.37 21.55 15.77
C ARG A 92 21.54 21.20 17.01
N THR A 93 20.24 21.03 16.80
CA THR A 93 19.27 20.63 17.84
C THR A 93 18.98 19.14 17.70
N HIS A 94 19.03 18.37 18.79
CA HIS A 94 18.64 16.95 18.77
C HIS A 94 17.13 16.80 18.51
N TYR A 95 16.77 15.83 17.67
CA TYR A 95 15.39 15.58 17.28
C TYR A 95 14.85 14.34 17.98
N LEU A 96 13.73 14.46 18.67
CA LEU A 96 12.92 13.37 19.22
C LEU A 96 11.50 13.48 18.67
N ASP A 97 10.81 12.35 18.52
CA ASP A 97 9.37 12.33 18.28
C ASP A 97 8.68 11.13 18.93
N ILE A 98 7.35 11.09 18.81
CA ILE A 98 6.49 9.99 19.28
C ILE A 98 5.83 9.21 18.14
N SER A 99 6.42 9.26 16.94
CA SER A 99 5.85 8.72 15.71
C SER A 99 5.73 7.20 15.76
N ALA A 100 4.60 6.68 15.30
CA ALA A 100 4.43 5.26 14.95
C ALA A 100 4.44 5.06 13.43
N GLU A 101 4.77 6.09 12.65
CA GLU A 101 4.74 6.07 11.17
C GLU A 101 6.11 5.65 10.63
N LEU A 102 6.14 4.58 9.82
CA LEU A 102 7.36 3.97 9.27
C LEU A 102 8.27 4.97 8.53
N ASP A 103 7.67 5.93 7.81
CA ASP A 103 8.40 6.91 7.00
C ASP A 103 9.30 7.82 7.83
N THR A 104 8.95 8.07 9.10
CA THR A 104 9.79 8.90 9.96
C THR A 104 11.12 8.22 10.29
N TYR A 105 11.13 6.89 10.34
CA TYR A 105 12.31 6.08 10.57
C TYR A 105 13.14 5.94 9.30
N ARG A 106 12.50 5.75 8.13
CA ARG A 106 13.19 5.78 6.83
C ARG A 106 13.87 7.13 6.59
N LEU A 107 13.22 8.23 6.97
CA LEU A 107 13.81 9.57 6.94
C LEU A 107 15.06 9.65 7.83
N ALA A 108 15.00 9.11 9.05
CA ALA A 108 16.15 9.10 9.95
C ALA A 108 17.30 8.22 9.42
N GLU A 109 17.01 7.09 8.77
CA GLU A 109 18.02 6.27 8.07
C GLU A 109 18.67 7.05 6.92
N ALA A 110 17.86 7.73 6.09
CA ALA A 110 18.35 8.50 4.95
C ALA A 110 19.25 9.68 5.38
N LEU A 111 18.96 10.29 6.52
CA LEU A 111 19.69 11.46 7.04
C LEU A 111 20.74 11.11 8.11
N ASP A 112 21.01 9.82 8.36
CA ASP A 112 21.92 9.38 9.43
C ASP A 112 23.31 10.00 9.29
N VAL A 113 23.89 9.94 8.08
CA VAL A 113 25.22 10.48 7.78
C VAL A 113 25.27 11.99 7.98
N GLU A 114 24.24 12.72 7.54
CA GLU A 114 24.16 14.17 7.66
C GLU A 114 24.00 14.59 9.13
N ALA A 115 23.18 13.86 9.88
CA ALA A 115 22.99 14.07 11.31
C ALA A 115 24.29 13.81 12.10
N ILE A 116 25.04 12.75 11.76
CA ILE A 116 26.38 12.48 12.32
C ILE A 116 27.31 13.66 12.05
N ALA A 117 27.38 14.13 10.80
CA ALA A 117 28.25 15.24 10.41
C ALA A 117 27.88 16.55 11.14
N ALA A 118 26.60 16.77 11.44
CA ALA A 118 26.11 17.92 12.19
C ALA A 118 26.24 17.76 13.72
N GLY A 119 26.60 16.57 14.23
CA GLY A 119 26.60 16.27 15.66
C GLY A 119 25.19 16.18 16.26
N VAL A 120 24.19 15.89 15.44
CA VAL A 120 22.77 15.86 15.80
C VAL A 120 22.28 14.43 15.94
N MET A 121 21.54 14.15 17.01
CA MET A 121 20.82 12.90 17.19
C MET A 121 19.43 12.98 16.57
N LEU A 122 19.03 11.91 15.87
CA LEU A 122 17.66 11.68 15.42
C LEU A 122 17.11 10.47 16.17
N LEU A 123 16.14 10.68 17.06
CA LEU A 123 15.50 9.64 17.88
C LEU A 123 13.99 9.62 17.62
N PRO A 124 13.53 9.16 16.44
CA PRO A 124 12.12 8.94 16.20
C PRO A 124 11.61 7.80 17.08
N GLY A 125 10.36 7.88 17.54
CA GLY A 125 9.77 6.88 18.43
C GLY A 125 10.46 6.78 19.78
N CYS A 126 10.70 7.91 20.46
CA CYS A 126 11.35 7.94 21.77
C CYS A 126 10.50 7.33 22.91
N GLY A 127 9.25 6.97 22.62
CA GLY A 127 8.32 6.22 23.47
C GLY A 127 7.53 5.16 22.68
N GLY A 128 6.28 4.91 23.06
CA GLY A 128 5.34 4.09 22.27
C GLY A 128 5.82 2.66 22.00
N SER A 129 5.41 2.09 20.85
CA SER A 129 5.74 0.70 20.50
C SER A 129 7.24 0.46 20.36
N VAL A 130 7.98 1.43 19.81
CA VAL A 130 9.42 1.30 19.57
C VAL A 130 10.22 1.18 20.86
N ALA A 131 9.87 1.97 21.88
CA ALA A 131 10.49 1.81 23.19
C ALA A 131 10.11 0.47 23.83
N MET A 132 8.84 0.03 23.72
CA MET A 132 8.39 -1.25 24.29
C MET A 132 9.06 -2.46 23.60
N LEU A 133 8.83 -2.63 22.30
CA LEU A 133 9.23 -3.80 21.53
C LEU A 133 10.73 -3.85 21.27
N GLY A 134 11.39 -2.70 21.07
CA GLY A 134 12.84 -2.62 20.94
C GLY A 134 13.58 -3.11 22.19
N CYS A 135 13.19 -2.60 23.37
CA CYS A 135 13.77 -3.03 24.64
C CYS A 135 13.48 -4.51 24.94
N LEU A 136 12.25 -4.94 24.68
CA LEU A 136 11.82 -6.32 24.91
C LEU A 136 12.57 -7.32 24.01
N SER A 137 12.77 -6.95 22.75
CA SER A 137 13.54 -7.75 21.79
C SER A 137 14.99 -7.86 22.20
N GLY A 138 15.64 -6.76 22.60
CA GLY A 138 17.02 -6.80 23.09
C GLY A 138 17.16 -7.70 24.33
N HIS A 139 16.23 -7.61 25.27
CA HIS A 139 16.21 -8.48 26.45
C HIS A 139 16.00 -9.98 26.11
N ALA A 140 15.27 -10.30 25.05
CA ALA A 140 15.15 -11.67 24.56
C ALA A 140 16.39 -12.14 23.79
N VAL A 141 17.00 -11.25 22.99
CA VAL A 141 18.23 -11.52 22.22
C VAL A 141 19.42 -11.81 23.13
N GLU A 142 19.59 -11.08 24.24
CA GLU A 142 20.68 -11.31 25.20
C GLU A 142 20.72 -12.73 25.79
N ARG A 143 19.60 -13.45 25.75
CA ARG A 143 19.46 -14.82 26.25
C ARG A 143 19.57 -15.87 25.14
N ALA A 144 19.42 -15.46 23.89
CA ALA A 144 19.43 -16.34 22.73
C ALA A 144 20.85 -16.62 22.22
N ARG A 145 21.11 -17.87 21.83
CA ARG A 145 22.33 -18.23 21.10
C ARG A 145 22.08 -18.13 19.61
N ASP A 146 22.92 -17.37 18.90
CA ASP A 146 22.85 -17.18 17.44
C ASP A 146 21.42 -16.85 16.96
N PRO A 147 20.86 -15.70 17.35
CA PRO A 147 19.47 -15.34 17.04
C PRO A 147 19.26 -15.15 15.54
N VAL A 148 18.33 -15.92 14.96
CA VAL A 148 18.06 -15.92 13.51
C VAL A 148 16.73 -15.26 13.14
N ARG A 149 15.78 -15.17 14.07
CA ARG A 149 14.45 -14.56 13.84
C ARG A 149 13.91 -13.91 15.11
N ILE A 150 13.26 -12.75 14.95
CA ILE A 150 12.52 -12.07 16.01
C ILE A 150 11.08 -11.84 15.55
N ASP A 151 10.12 -12.37 16.30
CA ASP A 151 8.71 -12.04 16.11
C ASP A 151 8.23 -11.23 17.32
N VAL A 152 7.56 -10.11 17.06
CA VAL A 152 7.01 -9.25 18.12
C VAL A 152 5.52 -9.02 17.94
N ALA A 153 4.78 -9.02 19.04
CA ALA A 153 3.37 -8.69 19.04
C ALA A 153 3.03 -7.63 20.09
N LEU A 154 2.18 -6.68 19.69
CA LEU A 154 1.65 -5.63 20.57
C LEU A 154 0.12 -5.76 20.68
N GLN A 155 -0.38 -5.84 21.90
CA GLN A 155 -1.80 -5.73 22.18
C GLN A 155 -2.17 -4.26 22.38
N VAL A 156 -3.00 -3.75 21.47
CA VAL A 156 -3.49 -2.37 21.44
C VAL A 156 -4.96 -2.38 21.84
N SER A 157 -5.29 -1.64 22.90
CA SER A 157 -6.62 -1.62 23.50
C SER A 157 -7.16 -0.19 23.65
N GLY A 158 -8.49 -0.04 23.56
CA GLY A 158 -9.20 1.22 23.84
C GLY A 158 -9.49 2.10 22.62
N SER A 159 -9.70 3.40 22.83
CA SER A 159 -10.05 4.35 21.77
C SER A 159 -8.85 5.17 21.27
N MET A 160 -8.93 5.69 20.04
CA MET A 160 -7.89 6.56 19.48
C MET A 160 -8.18 8.04 19.74
N SER A 161 -7.12 8.82 19.96
CA SER A 161 -7.17 10.27 19.80
C SER A 161 -7.32 10.68 18.33
N ARG A 162 -7.86 11.87 18.07
CA ARG A 162 -7.92 12.45 16.71
C ARG A 162 -6.54 12.51 16.04
N GLY A 163 -5.50 12.83 16.82
CA GLY A 163 -4.12 12.88 16.33
C GLY A 163 -3.62 11.52 15.89
N SER A 164 -3.87 10.48 16.69
CA SER A 164 -3.51 9.10 16.34
C SER A 164 -4.30 8.59 15.15
N ALA A 165 -5.61 8.90 15.04
CA ALA A 165 -6.42 8.51 13.90
C ALA A 165 -5.95 9.16 12.60
N ARG A 166 -5.53 10.43 12.63
CA ARG A 166 -4.91 11.13 11.48
C ARG A 166 -3.56 10.55 11.09
N SER A 167 -2.77 10.11 12.07
CA SER A 167 -1.46 9.47 11.84
C SER A 167 -1.65 8.07 11.22
N ALA A 168 -2.60 7.30 11.75
CA ALA A 168 -2.93 5.96 11.26
C ALA A 168 -3.56 5.94 9.85
N ALA A 169 -4.26 7.02 9.47
CA ALA A 169 -4.86 7.17 8.15
C ALA A 169 -3.87 7.10 6.97
N GLY A 170 -2.58 7.40 7.22
CA GLY A 170 -1.52 7.31 6.22
C GLY A 170 -0.73 5.99 6.27
N SER A 171 -1.09 5.06 7.16
CA SER A 171 -0.36 3.79 7.32
C SER A 171 -0.69 2.83 6.17
N GLU A 172 0.35 2.24 5.56
CA GLU A 172 0.22 1.31 4.43
C GLU A 172 -0.51 0.01 4.83
N PRO A 173 -1.44 -0.52 4.00
CA PRO A 173 -2.12 -1.79 4.29
C PRO A 173 -1.28 -3.04 4.01
N ALA A 174 -0.06 -2.89 3.45
CA ALA A 174 0.80 -4.00 3.09
C ALA A 174 1.38 -4.67 4.35
N GLY A 175 1.29 -6.01 4.45
CA GLY A 175 2.05 -6.74 5.46
C GLY A 175 3.53 -6.57 5.16
N LEU A 176 4.26 -5.82 5.98
CA LEU A 176 5.71 -5.71 5.86
C LEU A 176 6.38 -6.69 6.82
N ARG A 177 7.51 -7.24 6.39
CA ARG A 177 8.44 -7.98 7.24
C ARG A 177 9.86 -7.72 6.80
N ARG A 178 10.82 -8.05 7.65
CA ARG A 178 12.23 -8.04 7.30
C ARG A 178 12.67 -9.48 7.06
N THR A 179 13.21 -9.78 5.87
CA THR A 179 13.77 -11.09 5.51
C THR A 179 15.20 -10.89 5.07
N GLY A 180 16.16 -11.65 5.63
CA GLY A 180 17.56 -11.57 5.20
C GLY A 180 18.17 -10.16 5.31
N GLY A 181 17.67 -9.32 6.21
CA GLY A 181 18.15 -7.94 6.35
C GLY A 181 17.59 -6.98 5.29
N ILE A 182 16.52 -7.34 4.59
CA ILE A 182 15.81 -6.47 3.63
C ILE A 182 14.36 -6.34 4.07
N LEU A 183 13.81 -5.13 4.00
CA LEU A 183 12.39 -4.88 4.25
C LEU A 183 11.60 -5.24 2.99
N GLU A 184 10.67 -6.18 3.10
CA GLU A 184 9.94 -6.76 1.98
C GLU A 184 8.44 -6.73 2.21
N VAL A 185 7.67 -6.63 1.12
CA VAL A 185 6.21 -6.81 1.15
C VAL A 185 5.91 -8.31 1.25
N GLN A 186 5.17 -8.68 2.30
CA GLN A 186 4.66 -10.02 2.49
C GLN A 186 3.39 -10.23 1.66
N HIS A 187 3.57 -10.74 0.44
CA HIS A 187 2.47 -11.16 -0.42
C HIS A 187 1.65 -12.29 0.24
N GLY A 188 0.32 -12.18 0.23
CA GLY A 188 -0.58 -13.17 0.84
C GLY A 188 -0.75 -13.07 2.37
N ALA A 189 -0.24 -12.00 3.02
CA ALA A 189 -0.42 -11.77 4.46
C ALA A 189 -1.84 -11.28 4.85
N ALA A 190 -2.71 -10.97 3.89
CA ALA A 190 -4.06 -10.50 4.17
C ALA A 190 -4.87 -11.59 4.91
N GLY A 191 -5.09 -11.39 6.21
CA GLY A 191 -5.74 -12.37 7.09
C GLY A 191 -4.79 -13.41 7.71
N ALA A 192 -3.48 -13.33 7.45
CA ALA A 192 -2.50 -14.17 8.12
C ALA A 192 -2.39 -13.76 9.60
N THR A 193 -2.58 -14.72 10.48
CA THR A 193 -2.42 -14.52 11.92
C THR A 193 -1.41 -15.49 12.52
N GLN A 194 -0.79 -15.07 13.61
CA GLN A 194 0.11 -15.89 14.42
C GLN A 194 -0.33 -15.79 15.88
N ALA A 195 -0.26 -16.91 16.61
CA ALA A 195 -0.66 -16.96 18.01
C ALA A 195 0.50 -16.52 18.90
N PHE A 196 0.22 -15.59 19.82
CA PHE A 196 1.17 -15.09 20.80
C PHE A 196 0.58 -15.16 22.20
N ASP A 197 1.38 -15.60 23.16
CA ASP A 197 0.98 -15.63 24.56
C ASP A 197 1.61 -14.45 25.31
N PHE A 198 0.72 -13.54 25.73
CA PHE A 198 1.06 -12.32 26.47
C PHE A 198 1.19 -12.57 27.98
N ASP A 199 1.19 -13.83 28.44
CA ASP A 199 1.36 -14.22 29.84
C ASP A 199 0.36 -13.54 30.81
N ASP A 200 -0.82 -13.20 30.29
CA ASP A 200 -1.92 -12.56 31.02
C ASP A 200 -2.88 -13.58 31.66
N GLY A 201 -2.53 -14.86 31.61
CA GLY A 201 -3.34 -15.99 32.09
C GLY A 201 -4.47 -16.43 31.15
N ARG A 202 -4.65 -15.79 29.97
CA ARG A 202 -5.67 -16.15 28.98
C ARG A 202 -5.14 -17.10 27.90
N GLY A 203 -3.82 -17.29 27.85
CA GLY A 203 -3.13 -18.13 26.89
C GLY A 203 -2.93 -17.43 25.53
N PRO A 204 -2.54 -18.19 24.49
CA PRO A 204 -2.20 -17.60 23.19
C PRO A 204 -3.38 -16.91 22.52
N ALA A 205 -3.15 -15.70 22.01
CA ALA A 205 -4.10 -14.89 21.24
C ALA A 205 -3.66 -14.73 19.79
N SER A 206 -4.63 -14.77 18.87
CA SER A 206 -4.39 -14.64 17.42
C SER A 206 -4.12 -13.17 17.04
N CYS A 207 -2.89 -12.86 16.63
CA CYS A 207 -2.44 -11.53 16.24
C CYS A 207 -2.25 -11.46 14.72
N PHE A 208 -2.67 -10.38 14.08
CA PHE A 208 -2.51 -10.20 12.64
C PHE A 208 -1.21 -9.47 12.31
N VAL A 209 -0.65 -9.74 11.13
CA VAL A 209 0.54 -9.03 10.63
C VAL A 209 0.23 -7.53 10.50
N PHE A 210 1.09 -6.68 11.06
CA PHE A 210 0.92 -5.23 10.98
C PHE A 210 2.28 -4.54 10.87
N PRO A 211 2.48 -3.59 9.94
CA PRO A 211 3.79 -3.00 9.63
C PRO A 211 4.23 -1.96 10.66
N LEU A 212 4.68 -2.41 11.83
CA LEU A 212 5.20 -1.51 12.87
C LEU A 212 6.61 -1.01 12.49
N PRO A 213 7.00 0.22 12.90
CA PRO A 213 8.34 0.76 12.68
C PRO A 213 9.46 -0.08 13.31
N ASP A 214 9.09 -0.97 14.23
CA ASP A 214 9.91 -1.99 14.85
C ASP A 214 10.67 -2.89 13.86
N LEU A 215 10.19 -3.04 12.62
CA LEU A 215 10.92 -3.72 11.53
C LEU A 215 12.25 -3.03 11.17
N ILE A 216 12.37 -1.73 11.40
CA ILE A 216 13.59 -0.94 11.19
C ILE A 216 14.38 -0.87 12.50
N THR A 217 13.72 -0.50 13.59
CA THR A 217 14.42 -0.17 14.85
C THR A 217 15.00 -1.39 15.55
N ILE A 218 14.32 -2.54 15.53
CA ILE A 218 14.83 -3.80 16.10
C ILE A 218 16.01 -4.32 15.28
N TRP A 219 15.94 -4.24 13.95
CA TRP A 219 17.06 -4.63 13.10
C TRP A 219 18.29 -3.78 13.40
N ARG A 220 18.11 -2.47 13.57
CA ARG A 220 19.18 -1.54 13.87
C ARG A 220 19.81 -1.77 15.24
N SER A 221 19.04 -2.17 16.26
CA SER A 221 19.58 -2.44 17.60
C SER A 221 20.15 -3.84 17.78
N THR A 222 19.65 -4.84 17.04
CA THR A 222 20.01 -6.26 17.27
C THR A 222 20.82 -6.89 16.15
N GLY A 223 20.73 -6.37 14.92
CA GLY A 223 21.33 -6.97 13.72
C GLY A 223 20.63 -8.22 13.20
N VAL A 224 19.54 -8.69 13.84
CA VAL A 224 18.87 -9.94 13.43
C VAL A 224 18.14 -9.74 12.11
N ALA A 225 18.42 -10.61 11.15
CA ALA A 225 18.05 -10.42 9.75
C ALA A 225 16.56 -10.68 9.44
N ASN A 226 15.87 -11.48 10.27
CA ASN A 226 14.48 -11.85 10.02
C ASN A 226 13.58 -11.32 11.15
N ILE A 227 12.66 -10.42 10.82
CA ILE A 227 11.78 -9.75 11.80
C ILE A 227 10.36 -9.68 11.27
N ALA A 228 9.38 -10.05 12.09
CA ALA A 228 7.96 -9.86 11.80
C ALA A 228 7.24 -9.19 12.98
N THR A 229 6.28 -8.33 12.66
CA THR A 229 5.53 -7.52 13.62
C THR A 229 4.04 -7.84 13.54
N PHE A 230 3.40 -7.99 14.69
CA PHE A 230 2.01 -8.40 14.81
C PHE A 230 1.26 -7.49 15.79
N VAL A 231 -0.05 -7.36 15.59
CA VAL A 231 -0.92 -6.61 16.50
C VAL A 231 -2.14 -7.43 16.89
N LEU A 232 -2.54 -7.32 18.15
CA LEU A 232 -3.85 -7.70 18.65
C LEU A 232 -4.63 -6.42 18.95
N ALA A 233 -5.61 -6.08 18.12
CA ALA A 233 -6.48 -4.93 18.33
C ALA A 233 -7.74 -5.34 19.11
N THR A 234 -7.96 -4.77 20.29
CA THR A 234 -9.18 -4.97 21.08
C THR A 234 -9.96 -3.67 21.21
N ASN A 235 -11.19 -3.64 20.68
CA ASN A 235 -12.07 -2.46 20.69
C ASN A 235 -11.49 -1.20 20.05
N VAL A 236 -10.49 -1.36 19.16
CA VAL A 236 -9.79 -0.26 18.49
C VAL A 236 -9.70 -0.53 16.98
N SER A 237 -9.89 0.50 16.16
CA SER A 237 -9.64 0.45 14.71
C SER A 237 -8.27 1.04 14.41
N LEU A 238 -7.41 0.30 13.72
CA LEU A 238 -6.04 0.75 13.39
C LEU A 238 -5.94 1.52 12.07
N GLN A 239 -7.04 1.69 11.32
CA GLN A 239 -7.02 2.33 10.00
C GLN A 239 -7.35 3.83 10.04
N GLY A 240 -7.53 4.41 11.22
CA GLY A 240 -7.77 5.85 11.39
C GLY A 240 -9.11 6.38 10.85
N GLY A 241 -9.90 5.58 10.13
CA GLY A 241 -11.21 5.92 9.56
C GLY A 241 -11.16 7.05 8.52
N ASP A 242 -12.31 7.47 7.99
CA ASP A 242 -12.42 8.62 7.08
C ASP A 242 -12.46 9.97 7.82
N GLU A 243 -12.53 11.09 7.10
CA GLU A 243 -12.53 12.42 7.74
C GLU A 243 -13.77 12.66 8.62
N SER A 244 -14.91 12.04 8.29
CA SER A 244 -16.13 12.09 9.09
C SER A 244 -15.92 11.40 10.44
N TYR A 245 -15.40 10.17 10.42
CA TYR A 245 -15.01 9.42 11.61
C TYR A 245 -14.00 10.18 12.47
N ARG A 246 -12.93 10.70 11.88
CA ARG A 246 -11.89 11.46 12.61
C ARG A 246 -12.42 12.73 13.23
N SER A 247 -13.33 13.42 12.54
CA SER A 247 -13.93 14.66 13.06
C SER A 247 -14.90 14.40 14.22
N ALA A 248 -15.53 13.21 14.24
CA ALA A 248 -16.44 12.78 15.30
C ALA A 248 -15.73 12.21 16.53
N LEU A 249 -14.45 11.84 16.44
CA LEU A 249 -13.69 11.32 17.58
C LEU A 249 -13.51 12.38 18.68
N PRO A 250 -13.57 11.97 19.97
CA PRO A 250 -13.18 12.84 21.08
C PRO A 250 -11.69 13.21 20.96
N ASP A 251 -11.25 14.19 21.74
CA ASP A 251 -9.86 14.64 21.67
C ASP A 251 -8.85 13.50 21.94
N GLY A 252 -9.22 12.59 22.84
CA GLY A 252 -8.58 11.31 23.10
C GLY A 252 -9.32 10.57 24.23
N PRO A 253 -8.80 9.41 24.66
CA PRO A 253 -9.36 8.66 25.78
C PRO A 253 -9.47 9.51 27.07
N THR A 254 -10.42 9.16 27.92
CA THR A 254 -10.54 9.68 29.28
C THR A 254 -9.56 8.97 30.23
N ALA A 255 -9.28 9.55 31.40
CA ALA A 255 -8.42 8.92 32.40
C ALA A 255 -8.91 7.51 32.80
N ALA A 256 -10.23 7.34 32.98
CA ALA A 256 -10.83 6.04 33.29
C ALA A 256 -10.64 5.02 32.14
N GLU A 257 -10.74 5.46 30.89
CA GLU A 257 -10.48 4.59 29.73
C GLU A 257 -8.99 4.21 29.65
N LEU A 258 -8.06 5.12 29.99
CA LEU A 258 -6.63 4.79 30.04
C LEU A 258 -6.33 3.75 31.12
N GLU A 259 -6.92 3.87 32.31
CA GLU A 259 -6.73 2.91 33.40
C GLU A 259 -7.33 1.53 33.07
N ALA A 260 -8.46 1.49 32.37
CA ALA A 260 -9.16 0.25 32.03
C ALA A 260 -8.52 -0.57 30.90
N HIS A 261 -7.60 0.02 30.12
CA HIS A 261 -7.07 -0.58 28.89
C HIS A 261 -5.53 -0.60 28.88
N PRO A 262 -4.87 -1.44 29.71
CA PRO A 262 -3.43 -1.61 29.70
C PRO A 262 -2.94 -2.24 28.38
N TYR A 263 -1.66 -2.06 28.08
CA TYR A 263 -1.00 -2.65 26.91
C TYR A 263 -0.14 -3.84 27.34
N HIS A 264 -0.08 -4.82 26.46
CA HIS A 264 0.75 -6.00 26.61
C HIS A 264 1.60 -6.18 25.36
N ALA A 265 2.85 -6.56 25.54
CA ALA A 265 3.76 -6.79 24.44
C ALA A 265 4.56 -8.06 24.66
N VAL A 266 4.91 -8.73 23.57
CA VAL A 266 5.74 -9.93 23.59
C VAL A 266 6.78 -9.89 22.48
N ALA A 267 7.98 -10.36 22.79
CA ALA A 267 9.05 -10.62 21.84
C ALA A 267 9.49 -12.07 21.96
N GLU A 268 9.47 -12.79 20.84
CA GLU A 268 9.95 -14.17 20.71
C GLU A 268 11.18 -14.19 19.79
N VAL A 269 12.32 -14.60 20.36
CA VAL A 269 13.59 -14.70 19.63
C VAL A 269 13.92 -16.16 19.42
N THR A 270 14.02 -16.56 18.15
CA THR A 270 14.40 -17.92 17.76
C THR A 270 15.90 -17.98 17.48
N GLY A 271 16.62 -18.84 18.20
CA GLY A 271 18.02 -19.16 17.93
C GLY A 271 18.21 -20.16 16.78
N ALA A 272 19.42 -20.24 16.24
CA ALA A 272 19.76 -21.20 15.18
C ALA A 272 19.55 -22.67 15.59
N ASP A 273 19.56 -22.96 16.89
CA ASP A 273 19.29 -24.27 17.47
C ASP A 273 17.79 -24.58 17.62
N GLY A 274 16.90 -23.65 17.23
CA GLY A 274 15.46 -23.74 17.35
C GLY A 274 14.90 -23.41 18.74
N THR A 275 15.74 -23.00 19.69
CA THR A 275 15.28 -22.55 21.02
C THR A 275 14.62 -21.17 20.90
N VAL A 276 13.48 -20.97 21.56
CA VAL A 276 12.72 -19.71 21.55
C VAL A 276 12.79 -19.05 22.93
N HIS A 277 13.36 -17.86 22.97
CA HIS A 277 13.41 -17.02 24.16
C HIS A 277 12.29 -15.99 24.09
N ARG A 278 11.37 -16.05 25.05
CA ARG A 278 10.22 -15.15 25.13
C ARG A 278 10.41 -14.12 26.23
N SER A 279 10.10 -12.87 25.93
CA SER A 279 9.99 -11.79 26.91
C SER A 279 8.63 -11.12 26.75
N VAL A 280 7.97 -10.85 27.88
CA VAL A 280 6.65 -10.22 27.94
C VAL A 280 6.71 -8.96 28.78
N LEU A 281 6.02 -7.92 28.34
CA LEU A 281 5.82 -6.66 29.03
C LEU A 281 4.34 -6.45 29.31
N HIS A 282 4.00 -6.19 30.59
CA HIS A 282 2.72 -5.62 30.98
C HIS A 282 2.96 -4.18 31.44
N THR A 283 2.21 -3.23 30.90
CA THR A 283 2.36 -1.81 31.23
C THR A 283 1.02 -1.08 31.17
N VAL A 284 1.03 0.18 31.57
CA VAL A 284 -0.11 1.10 31.46
C VAL A 284 -0.57 1.24 30.00
N ASN A 285 -1.68 1.93 29.76
CA ASN A 285 -2.14 2.21 28.40
C ASN A 285 -1.04 2.86 27.54
N GLY A 286 -1.05 2.54 26.24
CA GLY A 286 -0.07 3.06 25.28
C GLY A 286 0.11 4.58 25.27
N TYR A 287 -0.95 5.37 25.51
CA TYR A 287 -0.81 6.84 25.62
C TYR A 287 -0.04 7.25 26.87
N SER A 288 -0.37 6.67 28.02
CA SER A 288 0.31 6.92 29.29
C SER A 288 1.78 6.50 29.21
N PHE A 289 2.04 5.31 28.68
CA PHE A 289 3.39 4.82 28.46
C PHE A 289 4.17 5.74 27.53
N THR A 290 3.60 6.11 26.38
CA THR A 290 4.25 7.02 25.42
C THR A 290 4.59 8.35 26.07
N ALA A 291 3.68 8.91 26.88
CA ALA A 291 3.92 10.19 27.53
C ALA A 291 5.05 10.13 28.57
N LEU A 292 5.04 9.10 29.43
CA LEU A 292 6.08 8.87 30.42
C LEU A 292 7.45 8.60 29.77
N ALA A 293 7.49 7.69 28.80
CA ALA A 293 8.73 7.30 28.12
C ALA A 293 9.34 8.47 27.33
N SER A 294 8.53 9.25 26.64
CA SER A 294 9.02 10.41 25.87
C SER A 294 9.53 11.51 26.79
N ALA A 295 8.88 11.73 27.95
CA ALA A 295 9.35 12.69 28.94
C ALA A 295 10.69 12.25 29.58
N GLU A 296 10.84 10.96 29.88
CA GLU A 296 12.09 10.40 30.42
C GLU A 296 13.22 10.42 29.36
N ALA A 297 12.92 10.09 28.10
CA ALA A 297 13.87 10.23 27.00
C ALA A 297 14.32 11.68 26.86
N ALA A 298 13.39 12.64 26.82
CA ALA A 298 13.71 14.06 26.74
C ALA A 298 14.57 14.53 27.93
N ARG A 299 14.30 14.04 29.14
CA ARG A 299 15.11 14.32 30.34
C ARG A 299 16.55 13.88 30.17
N ARG A 300 16.77 12.64 29.71
CA ARG A 300 18.09 12.04 29.52
C ARG A 300 18.88 12.76 28.43
N VAL A 301 18.24 13.01 27.29
CA VAL A 301 18.87 13.72 26.17
C VAL A 301 19.21 15.16 26.54
N ALA A 302 18.31 15.88 27.22
CA ALA A 302 18.62 17.20 27.75
C ALA A 302 19.74 17.17 28.81
N GLY A 303 19.86 16.08 29.55
CA GLY A 303 20.95 15.78 30.48
C GLY A 303 22.28 15.41 29.82
N GLY A 304 22.34 15.30 28.49
CA GLY A 304 23.55 15.02 27.71
C GLY A 304 23.71 13.57 27.28
N GLU A 305 22.76 12.69 27.57
CA GLU A 305 22.75 11.31 27.07
C GLU A 305 22.27 11.29 25.61
N ALA A 306 23.16 11.72 24.71
CA ALA A 306 22.88 11.86 23.28
C ALA A 306 24.03 11.32 22.43
N ARG A 307 23.68 10.69 21.30
CA ARG A 307 24.64 10.20 20.32
C ARG A 307 24.20 10.63 18.92
N ALA A 308 25.10 11.27 18.17
CA ALA A 308 24.79 11.75 16.83
C ALA A 308 24.39 10.61 15.88
N GLY A 309 23.61 10.96 14.85
CA GLY A 309 22.98 10.02 13.93
C GLY A 309 21.60 9.57 14.40
N PHE A 310 20.98 8.71 13.61
CA PHE A 310 19.79 7.96 13.96
C PHE A 310 20.08 7.13 15.22
N GLN A 311 19.16 7.07 16.17
CA GLN A 311 19.22 6.27 17.39
C GLN A 311 17.85 5.62 17.64
N THR A 312 17.83 4.59 18.50
CA THR A 312 16.59 3.99 19.02
C THR A 312 16.66 3.99 20.56
N PRO A 313 15.54 3.94 21.29
CA PRO A 313 15.56 3.90 22.76
C PRO A 313 16.42 2.75 23.30
N ALA A 314 16.27 1.55 22.72
CA ALA A 314 17.05 0.38 23.12
C ALA A 314 18.56 0.55 22.86
N LEU A 315 18.94 1.19 21.75
CA LEU A 315 20.35 1.42 21.40
C LEU A 315 21.00 2.51 22.25
N LEU A 316 20.25 3.57 22.58
CA LEU A 316 20.76 4.74 23.29
C LEU A 316 20.73 4.56 24.82
N PHE A 317 19.60 4.12 25.36
CA PHE A 317 19.35 4.03 26.81
C PHE A 317 19.49 2.59 27.36
N GLY A 318 19.66 1.61 26.47
CA GLY A 318 19.73 0.19 26.81
C GLY A 318 18.37 -0.49 26.94
N ASN A 319 18.39 -1.82 26.99
CA ASN A 319 17.19 -2.66 27.05
C ASN A 319 16.39 -2.51 28.36
N GLY A 320 17.01 -1.99 29.42
CA GLY A 320 16.35 -1.69 30.69
C GLY A 320 15.54 -0.38 30.70
N PHE A 321 15.52 0.39 29.60
CA PHE A 321 14.82 1.67 29.55
C PHE A 321 13.32 1.53 29.89
N VAL A 322 12.67 0.47 29.41
CA VAL A 322 11.26 0.20 29.69
C VAL A 322 10.96 -0.02 31.18
N GLU A 323 11.92 -0.51 31.96
CA GLU A 323 11.78 -0.73 33.41
C GLU A 323 11.79 0.57 34.21
N THR A 324 12.24 1.68 33.58
CA THR A 324 12.23 3.01 34.21
C THR A 324 10.88 3.71 34.11
N ILE A 325 9.94 3.13 33.35
CA ILE A 325 8.61 3.68 33.15
C ILE A 325 7.67 3.06 34.16
N ALA A 326 7.05 3.92 34.99
CA ALA A 326 6.17 3.51 36.09
C ALA A 326 5.15 2.45 35.67
N GLU A 327 4.91 1.48 36.56
CA GLU A 327 3.94 0.38 36.39
C GLU A 327 4.24 -0.57 35.21
N SER A 328 5.48 -0.58 34.72
CA SER A 328 5.95 -1.59 33.76
C SER A 328 6.52 -2.82 34.48
N SER A 329 6.08 -4.01 34.08
CA SER A 329 6.58 -5.29 34.61
C SER A 329 7.03 -6.21 33.48
N LEU A 330 8.17 -6.87 33.67
CA LEU A 330 8.80 -7.73 32.67
C LEU A 330 8.82 -9.19 33.14
N VAL A 331 8.23 -10.08 32.34
CA VAL A 331 8.19 -11.53 32.62
C VAL A 331 9.03 -12.30 31.60
N ARG A 332 9.73 -13.35 32.06
CA ARG A 332 10.73 -14.10 31.29
C ARG A 332 10.36 -15.57 31.21
N HIS A 333 10.33 -16.13 30.00
CA HIS A 333 10.12 -17.56 29.74
C HIS A 333 11.14 -18.10 28.73
N GLU A 334 11.45 -19.39 28.81
CA GLU A 334 12.31 -20.13 27.86
C GLU A 334 11.57 -21.38 27.40
N VAL A 335 11.40 -21.54 26.09
CA VAL A 335 10.66 -22.65 25.48
C VAL A 335 11.47 -23.22 24.32
N ARG A 336 11.65 -24.54 24.27
CA ARG A 336 12.39 -25.22 23.19
C ARG A 336 11.42 -25.65 22.09
N CYS A 337 11.55 -25.12 20.87
CA CYS A 337 10.65 -25.47 19.76
C CYS A 337 11.10 -26.79 19.10
N ALA A 338 10.29 -27.84 19.19
CA ALA A 338 10.48 -29.07 18.42
C ALA A 338 9.39 -29.17 17.34
N ASN A 339 9.75 -28.81 16.10
CA ASN A 339 9.12 -29.12 14.79
C ASN A 339 7.60 -29.39 14.71
N GLY A 340 6.86 -28.47 14.06
CA GLY A 340 5.60 -28.74 13.30
C GLY A 340 4.41 -29.28 14.11
N PRO A 341 3.20 -29.39 13.52
CA PRO A 341 1.99 -29.72 14.26
C PRO A 341 2.03 -31.19 14.69
N THR A 342 2.61 -31.48 15.85
CA THR A 342 2.39 -32.76 16.53
C THR A 342 1.00 -32.74 17.11
N THR A 343 0.08 -33.48 16.49
CA THR A 343 -1.08 -34.03 17.18
C THR A 343 -0.60 -34.62 18.50
N PHE A 344 -0.94 -33.99 19.62
CA PHE A 344 -0.74 -34.59 20.93
C PHE A 344 -1.60 -35.86 21.02
N LEU A 345 -1.04 -37.01 20.63
CA LEU A 345 -1.45 -38.27 21.25
C LEU A 345 -0.92 -38.20 22.67
N ARG A 346 -1.77 -37.70 23.57
CA ARG A 346 -1.57 -37.68 25.02
C ARG A 346 -0.94 -39.02 25.43
N GLN A 347 0.35 -39.01 25.81
CA GLN A 347 1.08 -40.24 26.11
C GLN A 347 0.35 -41.00 27.23
N LYS A 348 -0.17 -42.19 26.92
CA LYS A 348 -0.87 -43.05 27.88
C LYS A 348 0.15 -43.93 28.58
N ALA A 349 -0.01 -44.11 29.90
CA ALA A 349 0.67 -45.15 30.67
C ALA A 349 0.59 -46.49 29.94
N CYS A 350 1.59 -47.38 30.12
CA CYS A 350 1.49 -48.74 29.58
C CYS A 350 0.17 -49.41 30.03
N LEU A 351 -0.37 -50.31 29.22
CA LEU A 351 -1.67 -50.95 29.45
C LEU A 351 -1.79 -51.55 30.86
N THR A 352 -0.70 -52.12 31.37
CA THR A 352 -0.62 -52.72 32.70
C THR A 352 -0.70 -51.68 33.82
N CYS A 353 -0.03 -50.54 33.69
CA CYS A 353 -0.11 -49.46 34.67
C CYS A 353 -1.45 -48.72 34.57
N ALA A 354 -1.97 -48.52 33.36
CA ALA A 354 -3.27 -47.92 33.12
C ALA A 354 -4.41 -48.75 33.74
N ARG A 355 -4.44 -50.07 33.51
CA ARG A 355 -5.41 -50.99 34.12
C ARG A 355 -5.31 -51.02 35.65
N SER A 356 -4.09 -50.91 36.17
CA SER A 356 -3.85 -50.87 37.61
C SER A 356 -4.16 -49.50 38.25
N LYS A 357 -4.52 -48.48 37.44
CA LYS A 357 -4.67 -47.07 37.87
C LYS A 357 -3.44 -46.51 38.63
N LEU A 358 -2.25 -46.97 38.27
CA LEU A 358 -1.00 -46.58 38.93
C LEU A 358 -0.09 -45.84 37.96
N ARG A 359 0.74 -44.94 38.51
CA ARG A 359 1.64 -44.09 37.73
C ARG A 359 2.67 -44.94 36.97
N CYS A 360 2.78 -44.71 35.67
CA CYS A 360 3.80 -45.27 34.80
C CYS A 360 4.90 -44.22 34.63
N ASP A 361 6.17 -44.63 34.74
CA ASP A 361 7.33 -43.77 34.48
C ASP A 361 7.72 -43.71 33.00
N LEU A 362 6.97 -44.40 32.13
CA LEU A 362 7.03 -44.31 30.66
C LEU A 362 8.36 -44.77 30.02
N GLN A 363 9.24 -45.44 30.77
CA GLN A 363 10.47 -46.01 30.22
C GLN A 363 10.17 -47.12 29.19
N ARG A 364 10.99 -47.20 28.13
CA ARG A 364 10.90 -48.23 27.07
C ARG A 364 12.19 -49.05 27.05
N PRO A 365 12.13 -50.38 26.79
CA PRO A 365 10.95 -51.15 26.37
C PRO A 365 9.96 -51.51 27.50
N GLN A 366 10.37 -51.41 28.77
CA GLN A 366 9.50 -51.63 29.93
C GLN A 366 9.59 -50.47 30.91
N CYS A 367 8.47 -50.14 31.56
CA CYS A 367 8.41 -49.13 32.61
C CYS A 367 9.01 -49.69 33.92
N GLY A 368 9.66 -48.87 34.73
CA GLY A 368 10.41 -49.31 35.91
C GLY A 368 9.53 -49.96 36.99
N ARG A 369 8.22 -49.71 36.98
CA ARG A 369 7.26 -50.49 37.80
C ARG A 369 7.04 -51.90 37.25
N CYS A 370 6.81 -52.02 35.95
CA CYS A 370 6.58 -53.31 35.31
C CYS A 370 7.84 -54.17 35.37
N GLU A 371 9.02 -53.59 35.17
CA GLU A 371 10.31 -54.28 35.29
C GLU A 371 10.54 -54.81 36.71
N ARG A 372 10.43 -53.95 37.74
CA ARG A 372 10.61 -54.36 39.15
C ARG A 372 9.61 -55.40 39.64
N ARG A 373 8.43 -55.46 39.02
CA ARG A 373 7.37 -56.41 39.39
C ARG A 373 7.27 -57.59 38.43
N THR A 374 8.18 -57.68 37.46
CA THR A 374 8.19 -58.72 36.42
C THR A 374 6.84 -58.84 35.70
N LEU A 375 6.20 -57.69 35.43
CA LEU A 375 4.90 -57.60 34.75
C LEU A 375 5.10 -57.29 33.27
N LEU A 376 4.27 -57.89 32.41
CA LEU A 376 4.26 -57.58 30.98
C LEU A 376 3.98 -56.08 30.79
N CYS A 377 4.91 -55.36 30.18
CA CYS A 377 4.79 -53.93 29.91
C CYS A 377 4.47 -53.72 28.44
N GLU A 378 3.23 -53.36 28.14
CA GLU A 378 2.77 -53.18 26.76
C GLU A 378 2.24 -51.76 26.57
N TYR A 379 2.78 -51.05 25.58
CA TYR A 379 2.27 -49.75 25.17
C TYR A 379 1.41 -49.95 23.93
N ALA A 380 0.23 -49.33 23.89
CA ALA A 380 -0.64 -49.42 22.72
C ALA A 380 0.09 -48.83 21.48
N SER A 381 0.32 -49.66 20.47
CA SER A 381 0.74 -49.21 19.14
C SER A 381 -0.45 -48.55 18.42
N PRO A 382 -0.24 -47.51 17.61
CA PRO A 382 -1.31 -47.01 16.74
C PRO A 382 -1.74 -48.13 15.76
N PRO A 383 -3.02 -48.17 15.34
CA PRO A 383 -3.49 -49.19 14.41
C PRO A 383 -2.74 -49.06 13.08
N GLU A 384 -2.19 -50.18 12.62
CA GLU A 384 -1.60 -50.30 11.29
C GLU A 384 -2.69 -50.05 10.23
N SER A 385 -2.39 -49.16 9.27
CA SER A 385 -3.19 -49.00 8.07
C SER A 385 -3.26 -50.33 7.32
N SER A 386 -4.44 -50.94 7.29
CA SER A 386 -4.75 -52.09 6.45
C SER A 386 -4.42 -51.79 4.99
N GLY A 387 -3.64 -52.68 4.38
CA GLY A 387 -3.17 -52.60 3.00
C GLY A 387 -4.27 -52.69 1.92
N PRO A 388 -3.86 -52.63 0.64
CA PRO A 388 -4.75 -52.45 -0.50
C PRO A 388 -5.44 -53.75 -0.90
N LEU A 389 -6.77 -53.70 -1.09
CA LEU A 389 -7.53 -54.75 -1.76
C LEU A 389 -7.63 -54.46 -3.26
N SER A 390 -7.47 -55.56 -4.01
CA SER A 390 -7.05 -55.74 -5.39
C SER A 390 -8.16 -55.72 -6.46
N CYS A 391 -7.79 -55.27 -7.68
CA CYS A 391 -8.07 -55.75 -9.06
C CYS A 391 -9.47 -56.30 -9.47
N PRO A 392 -9.83 -56.16 -10.78
CA PRO A 392 -9.63 -57.32 -11.66
C PRO A 392 -9.06 -57.00 -13.07
N ALA A 393 -8.48 -58.04 -13.66
CA ALA A 393 -7.65 -58.06 -14.86
C ALA A 393 -8.40 -58.46 -16.16
N SER A 394 -7.81 -58.14 -17.31
CA SER A 394 -7.68 -58.98 -18.52
C SER A 394 -6.78 -58.25 -19.53
N GLN A 395 -5.50 -58.63 -19.67
CA GLN A 395 -4.93 -59.51 -20.71
C GLN A 395 -5.27 -59.13 -22.16
N GLN A 396 -4.27 -58.66 -22.94
CA GLN A 396 -3.64 -59.44 -24.03
C GLN A 396 -2.50 -58.69 -24.77
N ALA A 397 -1.35 -59.38 -24.87
CA ALA A 397 -0.38 -59.49 -25.97
C ALA A 397 0.40 -58.28 -26.58
N MET A 398 1.75 -58.37 -26.50
CA MET A 398 2.77 -57.90 -27.46
C MET A 398 2.95 -58.93 -28.61
N PRO A 399 3.73 -58.76 -29.72
CA PRO A 399 4.92 -57.89 -29.97
C PRO A 399 4.88 -57.16 -31.35
N ALA A 400 5.83 -56.32 -31.81
CA ALA A 400 7.26 -56.52 -32.14
C ALA A 400 7.90 -55.13 -32.48
N ALA A 401 9.08 -54.80 -31.96
CA ALA A 401 10.41 -54.87 -32.61
C ALA A 401 10.55 -54.05 -33.91
N ASP A 402 11.36 -52.99 -33.86
CA ASP A 402 12.52 -52.79 -34.76
C ASP A 402 13.48 -51.72 -34.21
N LEU A 403 14.77 -52.07 -34.25
CA LEU A 403 16.00 -51.30 -33.97
C LEU A 403 16.78 -51.23 -35.31
N PRO A 404 17.99 -50.63 -35.43
CA PRO A 404 18.53 -49.35 -34.93
C PRO A 404 19.30 -48.60 -36.05
N SER A 405 20.06 -47.57 -35.69
CA SER A 405 21.40 -47.14 -36.21
C SER A 405 21.47 -45.67 -36.62
N THR A 406 22.55 -44.90 -36.51
CA THR A 406 23.82 -44.91 -35.74
C THR A 406 24.49 -43.56 -36.07
N SER A 407 25.29 -43.01 -35.13
CA SER A 407 26.44 -42.10 -35.35
C SER A 407 26.17 -40.72 -35.98
N GLY A 408 26.80 -39.61 -35.58
CA GLY A 408 27.88 -39.38 -34.65
C GLY A 408 28.39 -37.93 -34.78
N SER A 409 29.34 -37.62 -33.89
CA SER A 409 30.28 -36.49 -33.93
C SER A 409 29.77 -35.07 -33.65
N ALA A 410 30.26 -34.57 -32.51
CA ALA A 410 30.39 -33.17 -32.14
C ALA A 410 31.12 -32.31 -33.19
N ARG A 411 30.74 -31.03 -33.26
CA ARG A 411 31.59 -29.86 -33.56
C ARG A 411 30.89 -28.58 -33.08
N LEU A 412 31.60 -27.78 -32.28
CA LEU A 412 31.25 -26.40 -31.93
C LEU A 412 31.38 -25.46 -33.14
N PRO A 413 30.52 -24.44 -33.28
CA PRO A 413 30.90 -23.18 -33.94
C PRO A 413 30.55 -21.97 -33.07
N VAL A 414 31.53 -21.22 -32.55
CA VAL A 414 32.08 -19.96 -33.14
C VAL A 414 31.00 -18.90 -33.38
N GLU A 415 30.98 -17.89 -32.51
CA GLU A 415 30.18 -16.67 -32.62
C GLU A 415 30.60 -15.80 -33.81
N ARG A 416 29.60 -15.19 -34.48
CA ARG A 416 29.67 -13.87 -35.18
C ARG A 416 28.23 -13.35 -35.46
N PRO A 417 28.05 -12.02 -35.61
CA PRO A 417 26.89 -11.28 -35.10
C PRO A 417 25.63 -11.40 -35.96
N ARG A 418 24.46 -11.40 -35.31
CA ARG A 418 23.14 -11.40 -35.93
C ARG A 418 22.88 -10.07 -36.65
N SER A 419 22.60 -10.14 -37.95
CA SER A 419 22.05 -9.01 -38.71
C SER A 419 20.67 -8.65 -38.18
N GLU A 420 20.44 -7.36 -37.95
CA GLU A 420 19.12 -6.77 -37.71
C GLU A 420 18.16 -7.22 -38.83
N ARG A 421 17.06 -7.87 -38.44
CA ARG A 421 15.91 -8.02 -39.33
C ARG A 421 15.19 -6.68 -39.37
N LEU A 422 15.16 -6.05 -40.54
CA LEU A 422 14.22 -4.97 -40.83
C LEU A 422 12.80 -5.42 -40.46
N MET A 423 12.13 -4.63 -39.62
CA MET A 423 10.69 -4.76 -39.33
C MET A 423 9.87 -4.39 -40.58
N PRO A 424 8.68 -4.98 -40.79
CA PRO A 424 7.81 -4.66 -41.93
C PRO A 424 7.19 -3.25 -41.77
N PRO A 425 6.68 -2.64 -42.86
CA PRO A 425 6.20 -1.26 -42.85
C PRO A 425 4.97 -1.10 -41.94
N VAL A 426 4.84 0.10 -41.35
CA VAL A 426 3.82 0.55 -40.39
C VAL A 426 2.40 0.33 -40.94
N GLY A 427 1.84 -0.86 -40.71
CA GLY A 427 0.43 -1.14 -40.91
C GLY A 427 -0.38 -0.67 -39.70
N ASN A 428 -1.52 -0.02 -39.95
CA ASN A 428 -2.47 0.36 -38.91
C ASN A 428 -2.95 -0.94 -38.21
N PRO A 429 -2.69 -1.16 -36.92
CA PRO A 429 -3.01 -2.41 -36.25
C PRO A 429 -4.53 -2.62 -36.31
N ARG A 430 -4.96 -3.77 -36.81
CA ARG A 430 -6.34 -4.21 -36.61
C ARG A 430 -6.49 -4.55 -35.12
N LEU A 431 -7.34 -3.81 -34.42
CA LEU A 431 -7.79 -4.18 -33.08
C LEU A 431 -8.74 -5.36 -33.22
N GLU A 432 -8.21 -6.57 -33.38
CA GLU A 432 -9.01 -7.80 -33.45
C GLU A 432 -9.36 -8.25 -32.03
N ILE A 433 -10.61 -8.00 -31.63
CA ILE A 433 -11.11 -8.47 -30.33
C ILE A 433 -11.51 -9.93 -30.47
N SER A 434 -10.83 -10.83 -29.75
CA SER A 434 -11.13 -12.26 -29.84
C SER A 434 -12.53 -12.58 -29.35
N GLU A 435 -13.19 -13.56 -29.98
CA GLU A 435 -14.50 -14.05 -29.54
C GLU A 435 -14.43 -14.59 -28.10
N GLU A 436 -13.27 -15.08 -27.66
CA GLU A 436 -13.01 -15.48 -26.27
C GLU A 436 -13.16 -14.31 -25.29
N ARG A 437 -12.66 -13.10 -25.62
CA ARG A 437 -12.86 -11.90 -24.79
C ARG A 437 -14.34 -11.55 -24.66
N ARG A 438 -15.11 -11.71 -25.75
CA ARG A 438 -16.55 -11.50 -25.76
C ARG A 438 -17.27 -12.47 -24.82
N GLN A 439 -16.91 -13.75 -24.87
CA GLN A 439 -17.49 -14.78 -24.00
C GLN A 439 -17.13 -14.55 -22.52
N VAL A 440 -15.93 -14.02 -22.22
CA VAL A 440 -15.51 -13.70 -20.84
C VAL A 440 -16.37 -12.60 -20.21
N LEU A 441 -16.63 -11.50 -20.94
CA LEU A 441 -17.46 -10.40 -20.42
C LEU A 441 -18.95 -10.76 -20.37
N LEU A 442 -19.45 -11.54 -21.34
CA LEU A 442 -20.86 -11.97 -21.39
C LEU A 442 -21.16 -13.18 -20.49
N GLY A 443 -20.14 -13.86 -19.97
CA GLY A 443 -20.26 -15.00 -19.08
C GLY A 443 -20.64 -14.63 -17.64
N THR A 444 -20.89 -15.65 -16.81
CA THR A 444 -21.04 -15.49 -15.36
C THR A 444 -19.70 -15.17 -14.72
N ALA A 445 -19.65 -14.22 -13.77
CA ALA A 445 -18.47 -13.94 -12.97
C ALA A 445 -17.89 -15.25 -12.43
N SER A 446 -16.70 -15.63 -12.91
CA SER A 446 -15.97 -16.76 -12.35
C SER A 446 -15.68 -16.45 -10.88
N ALA A 447 -15.66 -17.46 -10.02
CA ALA A 447 -15.27 -17.34 -8.61
C ALA A 447 -13.77 -17.01 -8.50
N MET A 448 -13.37 -15.84 -8.98
CA MET A 448 -12.05 -15.27 -8.83
C MET A 448 -12.01 -14.48 -7.51
N ALA A 449 -10.85 -14.50 -6.85
CA ALA A 449 -10.59 -13.61 -5.73
C ALA A 449 -10.83 -12.17 -6.19
N GLY A 450 -11.73 -11.44 -5.52
CA GLY A 450 -11.98 -10.03 -5.84
C GLY A 450 -10.71 -9.20 -5.78
N PRO A 451 -10.67 -8.01 -6.42
CA PRO A 451 -9.47 -7.17 -6.44
C PRO A 451 -9.01 -6.92 -5.00
N ASP A 452 -7.69 -6.98 -4.78
CA ASP A 452 -7.09 -6.62 -3.49
C ASP A 452 -7.47 -5.18 -3.09
N SER A 453 -7.26 -4.82 -1.82
CA SER A 453 -7.69 -3.51 -1.31
C SER A 453 -7.06 -2.32 -2.04
N THR A 454 -5.84 -2.49 -2.57
CA THR A 454 -5.10 -1.47 -3.30
C THR A 454 -5.71 -1.27 -4.68
N ALA A 455 -5.87 -2.35 -5.43
CA ALA A 455 -6.49 -2.34 -6.75
C ALA A 455 -7.95 -1.86 -6.66
N ARG A 456 -8.69 -2.22 -5.60
CA ARG A 456 -10.03 -1.69 -5.34
C ARG A 456 -10.01 -0.18 -5.07
N SER A 457 -9.08 0.30 -4.25
CA SER A 457 -8.92 1.74 -3.98
C SER A 457 -8.58 2.53 -5.24
N THR A 458 -7.69 1.98 -6.08
CA THR A 458 -7.34 2.59 -7.37
C THR A 458 -8.52 2.61 -8.32
N VAL A 459 -9.29 1.53 -8.42
CA VAL A 459 -10.52 1.49 -9.25
C VAL A 459 -11.52 2.54 -8.78
N HIS A 460 -11.73 2.70 -7.48
CA HIS A 460 -12.57 3.78 -6.94
C HIS A 460 -12.00 5.17 -7.25
N PHE A 461 -10.68 5.36 -7.18
CA PHE A 461 -10.03 6.61 -7.58
C PHE A 461 -10.28 6.92 -9.06
N VAL A 462 -10.02 5.95 -9.95
CA VAL A 462 -10.23 6.09 -11.39
C VAL A 462 -11.69 6.39 -11.71
N ILE A 463 -12.65 5.67 -11.12
CA ILE A 463 -14.09 5.94 -11.30
C ILE A 463 -14.45 7.37 -10.90
N ARG A 464 -13.89 7.90 -9.80
CA ARG A 464 -14.12 9.29 -9.37
C ARG A 464 -13.55 10.29 -10.38
N VAL A 465 -12.38 10.01 -10.95
CA VAL A 465 -11.79 10.85 -12.01
C VAL A 465 -12.65 10.80 -13.28
N LEU A 466 -13.08 9.62 -13.72
CA LEU A 466 -13.98 9.45 -14.87
C LEU A 466 -15.29 10.21 -14.67
N LEU A 467 -15.94 10.09 -13.50
CA LEU A 467 -17.15 10.83 -13.15
C LEU A 467 -16.95 12.36 -13.16
N SER A 468 -15.72 12.85 -13.01
CA SER A 468 -15.43 14.29 -13.11
C SER A 468 -15.63 14.84 -14.52
N TRP A 469 -15.56 14.00 -15.57
CA TRP A 469 -15.65 14.44 -16.96
C TRP A 469 -17.06 14.88 -17.36
N PRO A 470 -18.11 14.04 -17.24
CA PRO A 470 -19.48 14.49 -17.47
C PRO A 470 -19.90 15.57 -16.48
N ARG A 471 -19.41 15.57 -15.23
CA ARG A 471 -19.67 16.66 -14.26
C ARG A 471 -19.10 18.00 -14.71
N ARG A 472 -17.85 18.03 -15.20
CA ARG A 472 -17.25 19.24 -15.76
C ARG A 472 -18.03 19.74 -16.96
N MET A 473 -18.44 18.83 -17.85
CA MET A 473 -19.26 19.18 -19.01
C MET A 473 -20.65 19.71 -18.60
N ALA A 474 -21.26 19.16 -17.55
CA ALA A 474 -22.51 19.66 -17.00
C ALA A 474 -22.37 21.09 -16.44
N ALA A 475 -21.34 21.30 -15.60
CA ALA A 475 -21.11 22.58 -14.92
C ALA A 475 -20.64 23.70 -15.86
N TYR A 476 -19.80 23.39 -16.85
CA TYR A 476 -19.10 24.39 -17.66
C TYR A 476 -19.38 24.30 -19.16
N GLY A 477 -20.21 23.37 -19.61
CA GLY A 477 -20.42 23.11 -21.04
C GLY A 477 -19.12 22.76 -21.74
N PHE A 478 -18.81 23.49 -22.82
CA PHE A 478 -17.59 23.30 -23.62
C PHE A 478 -16.42 24.21 -23.21
N GLY A 479 -16.55 24.95 -22.10
CA GLY A 479 -15.47 25.80 -21.57
C GLY A 479 -14.34 25.01 -20.90
N HIS A 480 -14.66 23.82 -20.36
CA HIS A 480 -13.69 22.90 -19.75
C HIS A 480 -13.90 21.50 -20.31
N LEU A 481 -13.16 21.17 -21.36
CA LEU A 481 -13.33 19.92 -22.11
C LEU A 481 -12.76 18.72 -21.34
N PRO A 482 -13.46 17.57 -21.35
CA PRO A 482 -12.86 16.29 -20.95
C PRO A 482 -11.56 16.00 -21.71
N PRO A 483 -10.58 15.32 -21.10
CA PRO A 483 -9.25 15.14 -21.68
C PRO A 483 -9.20 14.18 -22.88
N ILE A 484 -10.35 13.80 -23.45
CA ILE A 484 -10.51 13.06 -24.70
C ILE A 484 -10.95 13.95 -25.87
N ILE A 485 -11.43 15.17 -25.60
CA ILE A 485 -11.91 16.14 -26.60
C ILE A 485 -10.90 17.28 -26.72
N HIS A 486 -10.30 17.43 -27.89
CA HIS A 486 -9.37 18.53 -28.14
C HIS A 486 -10.14 19.78 -28.61
N ARG A 487 -9.73 20.98 -28.17
CA ARG A 487 -10.43 22.24 -28.52
C ARG A 487 -10.56 22.49 -30.03
N LEU A 488 -9.55 22.09 -30.82
CA LEU A 488 -9.55 22.24 -32.28
C LEU A 488 -10.67 21.45 -32.97
N GLN A 489 -11.24 20.45 -32.30
CA GLN A 489 -12.39 19.69 -32.81
C GLN A 489 -13.66 20.54 -32.84
N LEU A 490 -13.75 21.58 -31.99
CA LEU A 490 -14.96 22.38 -31.81
C LEU A 490 -14.91 23.73 -32.55
N GLU A 491 -13.80 24.05 -33.21
CA GLU A 491 -13.64 25.33 -33.91
C GLU A 491 -14.66 25.53 -35.04
N SER A 492 -15.10 24.43 -35.67
CA SER A 492 -16.14 24.46 -36.70
C SER A 492 -17.56 24.37 -36.15
N GLY A 493 -17.71 24.39 -34.82
CA GLY A 493 -18.98 24.19 -34.11
C GLY A 493 -19.00 22.90 -33.29
N VAL A 494 -19.98 22.79 -32.41
CA VAL A 494 -20.17 21.61 -31.55
C VAL A 494 -20.97 20.54 -32.30
N PRO A 495 -20.45 19.31 -32.47
CA PRO A 495 -21.20 18.20 -33.06
C PRO A 495 -22.49 17.90 -32.30
N ALA A 496 -23.55 17.56 -33.02
CA ALA A 496 -24.88 17.34 -32.43
C ALA A 496 -24.87 16.28 -31.32
N THR A 497 -24.09 15.20 -31.49
CA THR A 497 -24.00 14.12 -30.50
C THR A 497 -23.29 14.55 -29.22
N LEU A 498 -22.25 15.39 -29.31
CA LEU A 498 -21.64 16.02 -28.14
C LEU A 498 -22.56 17.04 -27.46
N ALA A 499 -23.36 17.79 -28.22
CA ALA A 499 -24.36 18.71 -27.67
C ALA A 499 -25.48 17.96 -26.91
N SER A 500 -25.98 16.85 -27.47
CA SER A 500 -26.92 15.94 -26.79
C SER A 500 -26.31 15.36 -25.52
N CYS A 501 -25.06 14.88 -25.59
CA CYS A 501 -24.32 14.38 -24.44
C CYS A 501 -24.19 15.42 -23.32
N CYS A 502 -23.87 16.68 -23.66
CA CYS A 502 -23.80 17.79 -22.71
C CYS A 502 -25.14 18.05 -22.00
N THR A 503 -26.24 18.01 -22.76
CA THR A 503 -27.59 18.14 -22.18
C THR A 503 -27.90 17.00 -21.20
N LEU A 504 -27.59 15.76 -21.58
CA LEU A 504 -27.80 14.59 -20.72
C LEU A 504 -26.92 14.61 -19.47
N ALA A 505 -25.69 15.11 -19.58
CA ALA A 505 -24.81 15.29 -18.43
C ALA A 505 -25.37 16.31 -17.43
N LYS A 506 -25.99 17.40 -17.91
CA LYS A 506 -26.70 18.38 -17.05
C LYS A 506 -27.92 17.76 -16.39
N MET A 507 -28.76 17.06 -17.18
CA MET A 507 -29.91 16.33 -16.64
C MET A 507 -29.48 15.34 -15.56
N TRP A 508 -28.36 14.64 -15.73
CA TRP A 508 -27.80 13.74 -14.73
C TRP A 508 -27.20 14.47 -13.53
N ALA A 509 -26.50 15.60 -13.71
CA ALA A 509 -25.91 16.32 -12.58
C ALA A 509 -26.97 16.92 -11.63
N ASP A 510 -28.08 17.39 -12.21
CA ASP A 510 -29.13 18.15 -11.50
C ASP A 510 -30.40 17.32 -11.22
N HIS A 511 -30.37 15.99 -11.41
CA HIS A 511 -31.55 15.15 -11.18
C HIS A 511 -31.89 15.05 -9.69
N GLU A 512 -33.20 14.98 -9.40
CA GLU A 512 -33.70 14.54 -8.09
C GLU A 512 -33.96 13.02 -8.10
N GLU A 513 -33.97 12.38 -6.93
CA GLU A 513 -34.15 10.91 -6.82
C GLU A 513 -35.44 10.43 -7.51
N GLY A 514 -36.53 11.20 -7.44
CA GLY A 514 -37.80 10.88 -8.13
C GLY A 514 -37.72 10.91 -9.66
N SER A 515 -36.72 11.60 -10.22
CA SER A 515 -36.49 11.74 -11.67
C SER A 515 -35.38 10.81 -12.19
N ARG A 516 -34.66 10.12 -11.30
CA ARG A 516 -33.54 9.22 -11.62
C ARG A 516 -33.84 8.25 -12.76
N GLY A 517 -34.96 7.52 -12.66
CA GLY A 517 -35.33 6.52 -13.66
C GLY A 517 -35.63 7.12 -15.04
N LEU A 518 -36.09 8.37 -15.13
CA LEU A 518 -36.26 9.06 -16.41
C LEU A 518 -34.90 9.35 -17.03
N VAL A 519 -33.99 9.96 -16.28
CA VAL A 519 -32.66 10.35 -16.77
C VAL A 519 -31.87 9.11 -17.20
N GLU A 520 -31.88 8.04 -16.40
CA GLU A 520 -31.22 6.78 -16.73
C GLU A 520 -31.74 6.19 -18.06
N ARG A 521 -33.07 6.18 -18.27
CA ARG A 521 -33.66 5.70 -19.54
C ARG A 521 -33.24 6.56 -20.73
N THR A 522 -33.20 7.88 -20.58
CA THR A 522 -32.82 8.78 -21.67
C THR A 522 -31.33 8.62 -22.02
N VAL A 523 -30.45 8.48 -21.02
CA VAL A 523 -29.03 8.20 -21.23
C VAL A 523 -28.84 6.88 -22.00
N LEU A 524 -29.51 5.81 -21.57
CA LEU A 524 -29.44 4.51 -22.24
C LEU A 524 -30.01 4.54 -23.66
N GLN A 525 -31.06 5.32 -23.91
CA GLN A 525 -31.63 5.50 -25.24
C GLN A 525 -30.63 6.19 -26.19
N GLU A 526 -29.93 7.21 -25.70
CA GLU A 526 -28.92 7.91 -26.50
C GLU A 526 -27.69 7.03 -26.78
N ILE A 527 -27.25 6.24 -25.79
CA ILE A 527 -26.19 5.24 -26.01
C ILE A 527 -26.58 4.28 -27.14
N ARG A 528 -27.79 3.72 -27.11
CA ARG A 528 -28.29 2.82 -28.17
C ARG A 528 -28.36 3.52 -29.51
N ARG A 529 -28.83 4.77 -29.56
CA ARG A 529 -28.86 5.57 -30.79
C ARG A 529 -27.47 5.68 -31.43
N ILE A 530 -26.43 5.90 -30.62
CA ILE A 530 -25.04 5.98 -31.10
C ILE A 530 -24.52 4.60 -31.56
N LEU A 531 -24.81 3.54 -30.80
CA LEU A 531 -24.38 2.17 -31.16
C LEU A 531 -25.04 1.65 -32.44
N ASP A 532 -26.33 1.96 -32.64
CA ASP A 532 -27.10 1.58 -33.83
C ASP A 532 -26.71 2.41 -35.08
N GLN A 533 -26.06 3.57 -34.90
CA GLN A 533 -25.52 4.36 -35.99
C GLN A 533 -24.31 3.66 -36.62
N ARG A 534 -24.57 2.86 -37.65
CA ARG A 534 -23.55 2.13 -38.41
C ARG A 534 -22.82 2.99 -39.46
N VAL A 535 -23.36 4.15 -39.83
CA VAL A 535 -22.80 5.04 -40.85
C VAL A 535 -22.63 6.43 -40.26
N SER A 536 -21.41 6.79 -39.84
CA SER A 536 -21.06 8.22 -39.68
C SER A 536 -20.67 8.76 -41.05
N HIS A 537 -21.00 10.03 -41.32
CA HIS A 537 -20.70 10.65 -42.62
C HIS A 537 -19.25 11.16 -42.70
N GLY A 538 -18.49 11.10 -41.59
CA GLY A 538 -17.08 11.49 -41.54
C GLY A 538 -16.32 10.98 -40.30
N GLU A 539 -14.98 11.03 -40.38
CA GLU A 539 -14.05 10.61 -39.32
C GLU A 539 -14.24 11.42 -38.02
N MET A 540 -14.42 12.75 -38.16
CA MET A 540 -14.61 13.64 -37.00
C MET A 540 -15.97 13.45 -36.33
N ASP A 541 -17.00 13.08 -37.09
CA ASP A 541 -18.31 12.72 -36.53
C ASP A 541 -18.21 11.40 -35.76
N LEU A 542 -17.51 10.41 -36.31
CA LEU A 542 -17.25 9.15 -35.60
C LEU A 542 -16.48 9.36 -34.30
N LEU A 543 -15.49 10.27 -34.31
CA LEU A 543 -14.76 10.66 -33.11
C LEU A 543 -15.69 11.33 -32.09
N ALA A 544 -16.54 12.26 -32.52
CA ALA A 544 -17.51 12.91 -31.64
C ALA A 544 -18.51 11.90 -31.04
N ASP A 545 -18.99 10.95 -31.84
CA ASP A 545 -19.88 9.87 -31.41
C ASP A 545 -19.20 8.95 -30.39
N ALA A 546 -17.95 8.57 -30.62
CA ALA A 546 -17.17 7.76 -29.69
C ALA A 546 -16.89 8.49 -28.37
N GLN A 547 -16.58 9.79 -28.42
CA GLN A 547 -16.38 10.61 -27.21
C GLN A 547 -17.68 10.78 -26.41
N ALA A 548 -18.81 11.04 -27.10
CA ALA A 548 -20.13 11.08 -26.48
C ALA A 548 -20.47 9.73 -25.84
N LEU A 549 -20.19 8.63 -26.53
CA LEU A 549 -20.39 7.28 -26.01
C LEU A 549 -19.60 7.03 -24.72
N VAL A 550 -18.31 7.40 -24.67
CA VAL A 550 -17.49 7.30 -23.44
C VAL A 550 -18.16 8.05 -22.28
N LEU A 551 -18.57 9.30 -22.50
CA LEU A 551 -19.17 10.14 -21.46
C LEU A 551 -20.52 9.61 -20.98
N LEU A 552 -21.35 9.10 -21.88
CA LEU A 552 -22.64 8.50 -21.53
C LEU A 552 -22.47 7.15 -20.82
N LEU A 553 -21.49 6.34 -21.21
CA LEU A 553 -21.15 5.10 -20.51
C LEU A 553 -20.65 5.37 -19.10
N ILE A 554 -19.85 6.43 -18.87
CA ILE A 554 -19.47 6.85 -17.50
C ILE A 554 -20.72 7.12 -16.65
N ILE A 555 -21.70 7.84 -17.19
CA ILE A 555 -22.96 8.13 -16.49
C ILE A 555 -23.76 6.85 -16.25
N ALA A 556 -23.92 5.99 -17.26
CA ALA A 556 -24.70 4.76 -17.15
C ALA A 556 -24.09 3.77 -16.14
N LEU A 557 -22.77 3.57 -16.20
CA LEU A 557 -22.07 2.59 -15.36
C LEU A 557 -21.89 3.08 -13.92
N TYR A 558 -21.65 4.37 -13.72
CA TYR A 558 -21.21 4.90 -12.41
C TYR A 558 -22.04 6.05 -11.85
N GLY A 559 -22.83 6.73 -12.69
CA GLY A 559 -23.51 7.97 -12.34
C GLY A 559 -24.69 7.82 -11.39
N PHE A 560 -25.31 6.63 -11.33
CA PHE A 560 -26.49 6.36 -10.50
C PHE A 560 -26.20 5.49 -9.27
N GLY A 561 -24.94 5.40 -8.86
CA GLY A 561 -24.51 4.66 -7.67
C GLY A 561 -23.83 3.34 -8.00
N TYR A 562 -22.51 3.35 -7.94
CA TYR A 562 -21.63 2.20 -8.22
C TYR A 562 -21.13 1.49 -6.94
N ALA A 563 -21.59 1.92 -5.76
CA ALA A 563 -21.25 1.33 -4.47
C ALA A 563 -22.11 0.09 -4.13
N SER A 564 -23.11 -0.24 -4.94
CA SER A 564 -23.88 -1.48 -4.84
C SER A 564 -23.05 -2.66 -5.33
N MET A 565 -23.05 -3.77 -4.58
CA MET A 565 -22.24 -4.96 -4.93
C MET A 565 -22.76 -5.75 -6.13
N ALA A 566 -24.00 -5.53 -6.58
CA ALA A 566 -24.59 -6.27 -7.70
C ALA A 566 -24.44 -5.49 -9.03
N PRO A 567 -23.81 -6.06 -10.08
CA PRO A 567 -23.75 -5.43 -11.39
C PRO A 567 -25.13 -5.41 -12.08
N ASP A 568 -25.42 -4.33 -12.81
CA ASP A 568 -26.58 -4.30 -13.70
C ASP A 568 -26.34 -5.27 -14.88
N PRO A 569 -27.28 -6.19 -15.16
CA PRO A 569 -27.11 -7.20 -16.22
C PRO A 569 -27.00 -6.60 -17.63
N ARG A 570 -27.34 -5.32 -17.82
CA ARG A 570 -27.23 -4.63 -19.11
C ARG A 570 -25.81 -4.13 -19.39
N HIS A 571 -24.99 -3.92 -18.37
CA HIS A 571 -23.65 -3.30 -18.51
C HIS A 571 -22.67 -4.10 -19.38
N PRO A 572 -22.54 -5.44 -19.24
CA PRO A 572 -21.63 -6.22 -20.09
C PRO A 572 -21.93 -6.07 -21.58
N GLN A 573 -23.22 -6.11 -21.95
CA GLN A 573 -23.64 -5.99 -23.34
C GLN A 573 -23.28 -4.61 -23.91
N LEU A 574 -23.49 -3.54 -23.13
CA LEU A 574 -23.12 -2.17 -23.56
C LEU A 574 -21.61 -2.02 -23.80
N LEU A 575 -20.78 -2.61 -22.94
CA LEU A 575 -19.32 -2.61 -23.10
C LEU A 575 -18.89 -3.37 -24.35
N VAL A 576 -19.50 -4.53 -24.61
CA VAL A 576 -19.26 -5.32 -25.82
C VAL A 576 -19.74 -4.60 -27.09
N ASP A 577 -20.88 -3.93 -27.05
CA ASP A 577 -21.40 -3.19 -28.21
C ASP A 577 -20.49 -1.97 -28.53
N ALA A 578 -19.93 -1.32 -27.50
CA ALA A 578 -19.00 -0.21 -27.67
C ALA A 578 -17.70 -0.60 -28.38
N TRP A 579 -17.36 -1.88 -28.44
CA TRP A 579 -16.19 -2.38 -29.17
C TRP A 579 -16.28 -2.17 -30.67
N ASP A 580 -17.47 -2.22 -31.27
CA ASP A 580 -17.63 -1.94 -32.70
C ASP A 580 -17.26 -0.50 -33.02
N VAL A 581 -17.67 0.45 -32.17
CA VAL A 581 -17.30 1.86 -32.29
C VAL A 581 -15.79 2.05 -32.10
N LYS A 582 -15.19 1.37 -31.11
CA LYS A 582 -13.73 1.37 -30.88
C LYS A 582 -12.96 0.88 -32.12
N GLN A 583 -13.39 -0.22 -32.73
CA GLN A 583 -12.78 -0.79 -33.93
C GLN A 583 -12.92 0.12 -35.14
N ARG A 584 -14.13 0.65 -35.40
CA ARG A 584 -14.38 1.61 -36.49
C ARG A 584 -13.52 2.86 -36.33
N LEU A 585 -13.41 3.42 -35.13
CA LEU A 585 -12.59 4.60 -34.87
C LEU A 585 -11.11 4.30 -35.11
N ALA A 586 -10.59 3.18 -34.62
CA ALA A 586 -9.21 2.77 -34.84
C ALA A 586 -8.88 2.52 -36.32
N ALA A 587 -9.83 1.98 -37.09
CA ALA A 587 -9.69 1.76 -38.52
C ALA A 587 -9.46 3.06 -39.31
N THR A 588 -9.89 4.22 -38.79
CA THR A 588 -9.61 5.54 -39.39
C THR A 588 -8.16 6.01 -39.22
N GLY A 589 -7.30 5.26 -38.54
CA GLY A 589 -5.88 5.59 -38.36
C GLY A 589 -5.55 6.09 -36.96
N LEU A 590 -4.60 5.43 -36.29
CA LEU A 590 -4.12 5.85 -34.98
C LEU A 590 -2.65 6.30 -35.00
N PHE A 591 -2.04 6.43 -36.18
CA PHE A 591 -0.62 6.75 -36.36
C PHE A 591 -0.44 7.92 -37.32
N LEU A 592 0.56 8.75 -37.04
CA LEU A 592 1.04 9.79 -37.93
C LEU A 592 2.36 9.32 -38.55
N ALA A 593 2.53 9.54 -39.85
CA ALA A 593 3.80 9.23 -40.52
C ALA A 593 4.91 10.15 -39.97
N GLU A 594 4.56 11.40 -39.72
CA GLU A 594 5.45 12.43 -39.20
C GLU A 594 6.04 12.06 -37.84
N GLU A 595 5.28 11.37 -36.97
CA GLU A 595 5.78 10.87 -35.68
C GLU A 595 6.83 9.75 -35.85
N VAL A 596 6.70 8.93 -36.89
CA VAL A 596 7.67 7.89 -37.22
C VAL A 596 8.93 8.51 -37.82
N ASP A 597 8.75 9.53 -38.66
CA ASP A 597 9.83 10.23 -39.35
C ASP A 597 10.54 11.27 -38.45
N GLY A 598 10.04 11.52 -37.24
CA GLY A 598 10.60 12.51 -36.30
C GLY A 598 10.38 13.96 -36.75
N THR A 599 9.30 14.22 -37.49
CA THR A 599 8.96 15.54 -38.04
C THR A 599 7.69 16.11 -37.41
N VAL A 600 7.51 17.43 -37.50
CA VAL A 600 6.34 18.09 -36.90
C VAL A 600 5.11 17.94 -37.83
N PRO A 601 4.04 17.25 -37.40
CA PRO A 601 2.82 17.12 -38.18
C PRO A 601 2.00 18.43 -38.22
N PRO A 602 1.02 18.55 -39.12
CA PRO A 602 0.03 19.61 -39.05
C PRO A 602 -0.75 19.53 -37.72
N TRP A 603 -0.91 20.64 -37.02
CA TRP A 603 -1.47 20.65 -35.66
C TRP A 603 -2.87 20.05 -35.57
N ARG A 604 -3.75 20.40 -36.51
CA ARG A 604 -5.12 19.83 -36.58
C ARG A 604 -5.13 18.31 -36.73
N ARG A 605 -4.22 17.78 -37.55
CA ARG A 605 -4.09 16.34 -37.80
C ARG A 605 -3.55 15.63 -36.55
N TRP A 606 -2.57 16.23 -35.88
CA TRP A 606 -2.06 15.73 -34.61
C TRP A 606 -3.13 15.72 -33.51
N ALA A 607 -3.90 16.79 -33.39
CA ALA A 607 -4.97 16.91 -32.41
C ALA A 607 -6.05 15.86 -32.64
N ALA A 608 -6.48 15.65 -33.90
CA ALA A 608 -7.46 14.64 -34.25
C ALA A 608 -6.96 13.23 -33.91
N VAL A 609 -5.75 12.84 -34.32
CA VAL A 609 -5.19 11.51 -34.02
C VAL A 609 -4.97 11.31 -32.52
N SER A 610 -4.50 12.34 -31.80
CA SER A 610 -4.32 12.29 -30.35
C SER A 610 -5.66 12.13 -29.62
N ALA A 611 -6.70 12.84 -30.05
CA ALA A 611 -8.06 12.69 -29.52
C ALA A 611 -8.63 11.29 -29.79
N LYS A 612 -8.39 10.72 -30.99
CA LYS A 612 -8.75 9.32 -31.31
C LYS A 612 -8.06 8.32 -30.37
N ARG A 613 -6.74 8.44 -30.16
CA ARG A 613 -5.97 7.57 -29.24
C ARG A 613 -6.55 7.63 -27.82
N ARG A 614 -6.75 8.83 -27.28
CA ARG A 614 -7.32 9.05 -25.95
C ARG A 614 -8.76 8.52 -25.84
N THR A 615 -9.55 8.58 -26.91
CA THR A 615 -10.91 8.04 -26.92
C THR A 615 -10.92 6.51 -26.94
N VAL A 616 -10.06 5.88 -27.77
CA VAL A 616 -9.89 4.41 -27.81
C VAL A 616 -9.39 3.86 -26.47
N LEU A 617 -8.44 4.55 -25.84
CA LEU A 617 -7.93 4.21 -24.52
C LEU A 617 -9.00 4.41 -23.44
N ALA A 618 -9.82 5.48 -23.50
CA ALA A 618 -10.93 5.68 -22.57
C ALA A 618 -12.00 4.59 -22.63
N LEU A 619 -12.30 4.05 -23.81
CA LEU A 619 -13.18 2.87 -23.93
C LEU A 619 -12.56 1.64 -23.25
N GLN A 620 -11.24 1.46 -23.34
CA GLN A 620 -10.55 0.40 -22.60
C GLN A 620 -10.58 0.62 -21.09
N HIS A 621 -10.46 1.87 -20.62
CA HIS A 621 -10.54 2.24 -19.21
C HIS A 621 -11.89 1.90 -18.58
N LEU A 622 -12.98 2.11 -19.32
CA LEU A 622 -14.32 1.77 -18.85
C LEU A 622 -14.51 0.27 -18.67
N GLU A 623 -14.01 -0.52 -19.61
CA GLU A 623 -14.00 -1.98 -19.50
C GLU A 623 -13.16 -2.44 -18.30
N TRP A 624 -11.95 -1.90 -18.15
CA TRP A 624 -11.05 -2.22 -17.05
C TRP A 624 -11.67 -1.90 -15.69
N THR A 625 -12.16 -0.67 -15.52
CA THR A 625 -12.78 -0.22 -14.26
C THR A 625 -14.01 -1.03 -13.90
N TRP A 626 -14.86 -1.34 -14.88
CA TRP A 626 -16.08 -2.12 -14.66
C TRP A 626 -15.74 -3.56 -14.28
N SER A 627 -14.83 -4.19 -15.03
CA SER A 627 -14.41 -5.56 -14.76
C SER A 627 -13.76 -5.70 -13.38
N MET A 628 -12.86 -4.79 -13.03
CA MET A 628 -12.25 -4.77 -11.70
C MET A 628 -13.27 -4.56 -10.58
N LEU A 629 -14.20 -3.60 -10.75
CA LEU A 629 -15.21 -3.30 -9.74
C LEU A 629 -16.11 -4.50 -9.44
N HIS A 630 -16.45 -5.28 -10.47
CA HIS A 630 -17.40 -6.39 -10.36
C HIS A 630 -16.75 -7.79 -10.34
N GLY A 631 -15.42 -7.86 -10.29
CA GLY A 631 -14.68 -9.13 -10.20
C GLY A 631 -14.68 -9.96 -11.49
N TYR A 632 -14.85 -9.32 -12.65
CA TYR A 632 -14.65 -9.95 -13.95
C TYR A 632 -13.16 -9.94 -14.33
N PRO A 633 -12.69 -10.90 -15.15
CA PRO A 633 -11.31 -10.91 -15.62
C PRO A 633 -10.96 -9.61 -16.34
N VAL A 634 -9.84 -9.00 -15.95
CA VAL A 634 -9.28 -7.85 -16.66
C VAL A 634 -8.59 -8.34 -17.92
N LEU A 635 -9.09 -7.88 -19.06
CA LEU A 635 -8.52 -8.22 -20.36
C LEU A 635 -7.40 -7.24 -20.68
N SER A 636 -6.15 -7.74 -20.69
CA SER A 636 -5.00 -6.95 -21.11
C SER A 636 -5.06 -6.70 -22.62
N CYS A 637 -5.34 -5.47 -23.04
CA CYS A 637 -5.42 -5.10 -24.45
C CYS A 637 -4.02 -4.86 -25.05
N PHE A 638 -3.24 -5.94 -25.22
CA PHE A 638 -1.89 -5.91 -25.78
C PHE A 638 -1.82 -5.25 -27.17
N GLU A 639 -2.91 -5.30 -27.94
CA GLU A 639 -3.03 -4.66 -29.25
C GLU A 639 -2.81 -3.14 -29.22
N LEU A 640 -3.11 -2.50 -28.07
CA LEU A 640 -2.88 -1.06 -27.87
C LEU A 640 -1.44 -0.75 -27.45
N GLY A 641 -0.63 -1.77 -27.16
CA GLY A 641 0.73 -1.60 -26.62
C GLY A 641 1.68 -0.83 -27.53
N ALA A 642 1.49 -0.89 -28.85
CA ALA A 642 2.31 -0.17 -29.84
C ALA A 642 1.95 1.32 -29.97
N LEU A 643 0.81 1.76 -29.42
CA LEU A 643 0.41 3.16 -29.46
C LEU A 643 1.37 4.02 -28.63
N PRO A 644 1.68 5.25 -29.07
CA PRO A 644 2.30 6.23 -28.19
C PRO A 644 1.42 6.47 -26.96
N ALA A 645 2.04 6.58 -25.79
CA ALA A 645 1.36 7.07 -24.61
C ALA A 645 0.91 8.53 -24.83
N PRO A 646 -0.11 9.03 -24.10
CA PRO A 646 -0.56 10.41 -24.23
C PRO A 646 0.59 11.41 -24.18
N ALA A 647 0.58 12.36 -25.11
CA ALA A 647 1.56 13.44 -25.13
C ALA A 647 1.43 14.35 -23.89
N ALA A 648 2.47 15.13 -23.64
CA ALA A 648 2.56 16.05 -22.51
C ALA A 648 1.36 17.00 -22.40
N GLY A 649 0.95 17.29 -21.17
CA GLY A 649 -0.23 18.13 -20.91
C GLY A 649 -0.15 19.52 -21.51
N HIS A 650 1.03 20.14 -21.44
CA HIS A 650 1.26 21.47 -22.01
C HIS A 650 1.18 21.50 -23.55
N ILE A 651 1.45 20.36 -24.23
CA ILE A 651 1.27 20.23 -25.69
C ILE A 651 -0.22 20.07 -26.00
N TRP A 652 -0.94 19.24 -25.26
CA TRP A 652 -2.38 19.03 -25.42
C TRP A 652 -3.20 20.29 -25.17
N GLN A 653 -2.78 21.13 -24.22
CA GLN A 653 -3.50 22.35 -23.82
C GLN A 653 -3.09 23.60 -24.61
N ALA A 654 -2.16 23.49 -25.57
CA ALA A 654 -1.64 24.65 -26.28
C ALA A 654 -2.76 25.48 -26.96
N ALA A 655 -2.74 26.79 -26.72
CA ALA A 655 -3.76 27.73 -27.19
C ALA A 655 -3.49 28.28 -28.60
N GLU A 656 -2.25 28.21 -29.07
CA GLU A 656 -1.82 28.76 -30.37
C GLU A 656 -0.90 27.79 -31.11
N GLU A 657 -0.94 27.80 -32.45
CA GLU A 657 -0.23 26.82 -33.28
C GLU A 657 1.28 26.97 -33.15
N GLN A 658 1.76 28.20 -33.04
CA GLN A 658 3.18 28.47 -32.88
C GLN A 658 3.69 27.98 -31.52
N VAL A 659 2.90 28.16 -30.45
CA VAL A 659 3.21 27.65 -29.11
C VAL A 659 3.23 26.13 -29.13
N TRP A 660 2.22 25.50 -29.73
CA TRP A 660 2.17 24.06 -29.93
C TRP A 660 3.39 23.54 -30.70
N LYS A 661 3.74 24.18 -31.82
CA LYS A 661 4.87 23.80 -32.67
C LYS A 661 6.19 23.84 -31.92
N ASN A 662 6.41 24.86 -31.09
CA ASN A 662 7.60 25.00 -30.26
C ASN A 662 7.67 23.87 -29.21
N HIS A 663 6.60 23.65 -28.46
CA HIS A 663 6.56 22.58 -27.46
C HIS A 663 6.70 21.18 -28.09
N TYR A 664 6.02 20.93 -29.21
CA TYR A 664 6.07 19.65 -29.89
C TYR A 664 7.45 19.37 -30.50
N SER A 665 8.15 20.39 -31.01
CA SER A 665 9.52 20.23 -31.52
C SER A 665 10.49 19.82 -30.40
N ASN A 666 10.36 20.44 -29.22
CA ASN A 666 11.15 20.08 -28.05
C ASN A 666 10.83 18.64 -27.58
N TRP A 667 9.55 18.28 -27.56
CA TRP A 667 9.10 16.93 -27.21
C TRP A 667 9.63 15.88 -28.20
N LEU A 668 9.58 16.13 -29.51
CA LEU A 668 10.19 15.25 -30.51
C LEU A 668 11.70 15.09 -30.28
N TRP A 669 12.40 16.16 -29.93
CA TRP A 669 13.83 16.10 -29.63
C TRP A 669 14.15 15.30 -28.36
N GLN A 670 13.33 15.44 -27.31
CA GLN A 670 13.41 14.66 -26.08
C GLN A 670 13.18 13.16 -26.36
N TRP A 671 12.23 12.85 -27.24
CA TRP A 671 11.85 11.49 -27.63
C TRP A 671 12.48 11.00 -28.95
N ARG A 672 13.62 11.58 -29.36
CA ARG A 672 14.32 11.26 -30.63
C ARG A 672 14.74 9.80 -30.80
N HIS A 673 14.84 9.06 -29.69
CA HIS A 673 15.17 7.63 -29.67
C HIS A 673 13.92 6.72 -29.57
N GLY A 674 12.74 7.28 -29.85
CA GLY A 674 11.46 6.58 -29.85
C GLY A 674 10.53 7.06 -28.72
N SER A 675 9.31 7.44 -29.10
CA SER A 675 8.25 7.89 -28.19
C SER A 675 7.95 6.84 -27.12
N TYR A 676 7.57 7.29 -25.92
CA TYR A 676 7.03 6.40 -24.88
C TYR A 676 5.78 5.67 -25.38
N LYS A 677 5.72 4.35 -25.20
CA LYS A 677 4.63 3.49 -25.70
C LYS A 677 3.74 3.01 -24.57
N MET A 678 2.48 2.73 -24.89
CA MET A 678 1.52 2.14 -23.95
C MET A 678 2.02 0.83 -23.32
N ALA A 679 2.74 -0.01 -24.09
CA ALA A 679 3.34 -1.23 -23.56
C ALA A 679 4.40 -1.00 -22.47
N GLU A 680 5.04 0.18 -22.45
CA GLU A 680 6.05 0.54 -21.46
C GLU A 680 5.41 0.82 -20.08
N LEU A 681 4.17 1.34 -20.03
CA LEU A 681 3.42 1.51 -18.77
C LEU A 681 3.24 0.19 -18.01
N PHE A 682 3.08 -0.93 -18.72
CA PHE A 682 2.92 -2.25 -18.10
C PHE A 682 4.25 -2.93 -17.71
N ARG A 683 5.40 -2.27 -17.99
CA ARG A 683 6.75 -2.77 -17.62
C ARG A 683 7.28 -2.16 -16.33
N VAL A 684 6.56 -1.19 -15.75
CA VAL A 684 6.87 -0.61 -14.46
C VAL A 684 6.83 -1.71 -13.40
N ASN A 685 7.98 -2.04 -12.81
CA ASN A 685 8.11 -3.08 -11.80
C ASN A 685 7.53 -2.59 -10.46
N SER A 686 6.90 -3.50 -9.71
CA SER A 686 6.34 -3.28 -8.36
C SER A 686 7.39 -3.03 -7.26
N GLU A 687 8.65 -2.75 -7.64
CA GLU A 687 9.80 -2.49 -6.75
C GLU A 687 10.02 -0.98 -6.49
N GLY A 688 9.09 -0.12 -6.92
CA GLY A 688 9.00 1.28 -6.49
C GLY A 688 9.94 2.27 -7.17
N ARG A 689 10.74 1.85 -8.16
CA ARG A 689 11.51 2.77 -9.02
C ARG A 689 11.02 2.70 -10.45
N LEU A 690 10.53 3.82 -10.96
CA LEU A 690 10.27 4.00 -12.39
C LEU A 690 11.62 3.98 -13.13
N ASP A 691 11.65 3.43 -14.34
CA ASP A 691 12.82 3.62 -15.20
C ASP A 691 12.85 5.07 -15.73
N ASP A 692 14.03 5.53 -16.14
CA ASP A 692 14.24 6.91 -16.58
C ASP A 692 13.26 7.37 -17.67
N ARG A 693 12.79 6.48 -18.57
CA ARG A 693 11.81 6.85 -19.61
C ARG A 693 10.43 7.01 -19.01
N SER A 694 10.02 6.12 -18.10
CA SER A 694 8.76 6.24 -17.36
C SER A 694 8.71 7.50 -16.50
N GLU A 695 9.79 7.83 -15.79
CA GLU A 695 9.91 9.09 -15.02
C GLU A 695 9.82 10.32 -15.93
N MET A 696 10.55 10.30 -17.05
CA MET A 696 10.54 11.39 -18.01
C MET A 696 9.17 11.62 -18.64
N TRP A 697 8.43 10.56 -18.95
CA TRP A 697 7.06 10.68 -19.46
C TRP A 697 6.09 11.18 -18.39
N LEU A 698 6.17 10.61 -17.17
CA LEU A 698 5.28 10.96 -16.06
C LEU A 698 5.45 12.42 -15.61
N ALA A 699 6.66 12.97 -15.69
CA ALA A 699 6.96 14.36 -15.35
C ALA A 699 6.12 15.39 -16.13
N ASP A 700 5.71 15.04 -17.36
CA ASP A 700 4.95 15.90 -18.26
C ASP A 700 3.50 15.41 -18.49
N ALA A 701 3.10 14.32 -17.84
CA ALA A 701 1.79 13.71 -18.01
C ALA A 701 0.65 14.63 -17.52
N ASP A 702 -0.46 14.64 -18.25
CA ASP A 702 -1.67 15.33 -17.79
C ASP A 702 -2.53 14.42 -16.89
N GLU A 703 -3.68 14.95 -16.46
CA GLU A 703 -4.66 14.21 -15.66
C GLU A 703 -5.05 12.85 -16.27
N TYR A 704 -5.04 12.74 -17.60
CA TYR A 704 -5.36 11.51 -18.31
C TYR A 704 -4.18 10.52 -18.28
N GLY A 705 -2.95 11.00 -18.47
CA GLY A 705 -1.74 10.20 -18.31
C GLY A 705 -1.54 9.68 -16.88
N VAL A 706 -1.88 10.46 -15.85
CA VAL A 706 -1.79 10.03 -14.44
C VAL A 706 -2.79 8.90 -14.13
N VAL A 707 -4.01 8.98 -14.67
CA VAL A 707 -5.00 7.89 -14.55
C VAL A 707 -4.48 6.61 -15.18
N LEU A 708 -3.90 6.71 -16.38
CA LEU A 708 -3.28 5.60 -17.09
C LEU A 708 -2.18 4.90 -16.29
N MET A 709 -1.32 5.69 -15.61
CA MET A 709 -0.29 5.15 -14.74
C MET A 709 -0.90 4.39 -13.56
N ALA A 710 -1.87 4.98 -12.86
CA ALA A 710 -2.53 4.35 -11.71
C ALA A 710 -3.21 3.02 -12.07
N GLU A 711 -3.86 2.95 -13.24
CA GLU A 711 -4.43 1.70 -13.75
C GLU A 711 -3.36 0.63 -14.02
N SER A 712 -2.25 1.03 -14.65
CA SER A 712 -1.16 0.10 -14.99
C SER A 712 -0.51 -0.52 -13.74
N GLU A 713 -0.33 0.25 -12.67
CA GLU A 713 0.20 -0.24 -11.39
C GLU A 713 -0.75 -1.23 -10.69
N SER A 714 -2.06 -1.06 -10.89
CA SER A 714 -3.10 -1.83 -10.20
C SER A 714 -3.50 -3.12 -10.91
N THR A 715 -3.10 -3.28 -12.18
CA THR A 715 -3.49 -4.41 -13.02
C THR A 715 -2.67 -5.68 -12.75
N GLY A 716 -1.54 -5.56 -12.04
CA GLY A 716 -0.56 -6.65 -11.89
C GLY A 716 0.05 -7.07 -13.24
N LYS A 717 1.01 -8.01 -13.25
CA LYS A 717 1.51 -8.54 -14.52
C LYS A 717 0.36 -9.24 -15.25
N PRO A 718 0.05 -8.86 -16.51
CA PRO A 718 -1.08 -9.44 -17.23
C PRO A 718 -0.91 -10.96 -17.30
N GLN A 719 -1.94 -11.71 -16.89
CA GLN A 719 -1.99 -13.14 -17.16
C GLN A 719 -1.99 -13.31 -18.68
N LEU A 720 -0.91 -13.91 -19.19
CA LEU A 720 -0.78 -14.28 -20.60
C LEU A 720 -1.87 -15.30 -20.93
N PHE A 721 -3.05 -14.86 -21.35
CA PHE A 721 -3.92 -15.70 -22.16
C PHE A 721 -3.25 -15.84 -23.52
N ARG A 722 -2.86 -17.08 -23.85
CA ARG A 722 -2.20 -17.46 -25.10
C ARG A 722 -3.14 -17.37 -26.28
#